data_AF-A0AA96XCD2-F1
#
_entry.id   AF-A0AA96XCD2-F1
#
_cell.length_a   1.000
_cell.length_b   1.000
_cell.length_c   1.000
_cell.angle_alpha   90.00
_cell.angle_beta   90.00
_cell.angle_gamma   90.00
#
_symmetry.space_group_name_H-M   'P 1'
#
loop_
_entity.id
_entity.type
_entity.pdbx_description
1 polymer ?
#
loop_
_entity_poly.entity_id
_entity_poly.type
_entity_poly.pdbx_seq_one_letter_code
_entity_poly.pdbx_strand_id
1 'polypeptide(L)'
;MGTLADLSYTAALCRTHHDHRLALAAKSHQELVAQLDAFAAGESHPGLSVGRRSNSQKVVFVFPGQGSQWLGMGRQLYAQDTTFREAIDRCHDALGRYTDWPLRELLTNPGQQSRWNDIDVIQPTLFSLQVSLAAVWRSLGLEPHAVVGHSMGEVAAAHVAGALSLDDAARIICERSKLLRRVSGQGAMAVVDLSREQAEAEIRGAEDRIAIAVSNGPKATVLSGDPAALKEVLERLEKREVFCRWVKVDVASHSPQMDPLRQDLLERMAGIRPTGSTVPLYSTVTGAPIDGRELSAAYWVRNLRQPVLFADAVQRLIQDGNVLFIELSPHPILVPFVDAMLREGDASGRGLVVPSLLREQEEWPSLLASLGALATRVDRVDWLRLHPDKRRRVALPAYPWQRERHWLELRPKRAARGRFVRSGGHPLLGTSFTTSVQQETRFWESTLSASEPPFLADHRVAGSVVVPGAAYLEMALSAAHAMSGGTAHELVDTSFKEGLLLPEGQERTVQLALHGEQGRTLTFQLSSQTAEAAGWMTHVVGRLRVLDAGQAGLASESLEAIRERCPDVVTQAAHYETLARNGVAYGPAFQGVQQVWRGRGEALGHLRLPESLVARASAYRIHPALLDACFQLVSAAVPPEDVPQDAGPAVPVALENLRLHAPPPAEGFCHVRMRTPEGTRRGVYEFDLVLRDASGTLLLEALGLRVQQLDAPVADAEGRDLYFAQAWRHVPSVEQLPAQGTEAGGRWLLITDGNELADTVESQLRARQGEVTRIDLGGSKPGRRTVDVSSPMAFDEVLAETFGKGAAARGVIHLTGLDSGDVDPLMGCGGVLHLVQGLSRMGLSSPPRLWMVTKGVHHGSDSRSASDVVQAPLWGLGRTLAQEHAELKCTRVDVSAVMRTEDATGALVRELLVADAEEEISLRPDGRHVGRIVRGTPGRASHEAIVPAEGQSFRVERDAQGRQEYRSAARRPPGPGEVEIEVEVAARPGLGGASSPERWDEAGATACSGRIVAVGEGVKDVTVGEERIAFVTSGLGSHLCVPVGHTAPRPPSSSHEEAAALAATVLPVWYGLFHLGRLEKRDRVWVLGASSGLGRTAIQLARRMGAEVFAEATTDEQRASLRELGAAHVVDPTDASFATGLLDATGGRGLDRPSSRRALSALSRALPCWRRGLASST
;
A
#
# COMPACT_ATOMS: atom_id res chain seq x y z
N MET A 1 -23.74 -28.70 11.95
CA MET A 1 -23.78 -27.29 12.40
C MET A 1 -22.98 -27.18 13.70
N GLY A 2 -22.28 -26.08 13.93
CA GLY A 2 -21.59 -25.84 15.21
C GLY A 2 -22.58 -25.56 16.33
N THR A 3 -22.18 -25.79 17.59
CA THR A 3 -22.97 -25.38 18.76
C THR A 3 -22.80 -23.89 19.04
N LEU A 4 -23.70 -23.29 19.85
CA LEU A 4 -23.58 -21.89 20.30
C LEU A 4 -22.24 -21.60 20.99
N ALA A 5 -21.73 -22.60 21.72
CA ALA A 5 -20.44 -22.50 22.37
C ALA A 5 -19.26 -22.59 21.40
N ASP A 6 -19.39 -23.33 20.28
CA ASP A 6 -18.38 -23.33 19.21
C ASP A 6 -18.34 -21.99 18.47
N LEU A 7 -19.51 -21.37 18.25
CA LEU A 7 -19.65 -20.02 17.69
C LEU A 7 -18.98 -18.98 18.60
N SER A 8 -19.33 -18.97 19.89
CA SER A 8 -18.76 -18.07 20.90
C SER A 8 -17.24 -18.25 21.03
N TYR A 9 -16.75 -19.49 21.11
CA TYR A 9 -15.31 -19.80 21.13
C TYR A 9 -14.57 -19.27 19.90
N THR A 10 -15.15 -19.48 18.71
CA THR A 10 -14.53 -19.04 17.45
C THR A 10 -14.49 -17.52 17.35
N ALA A 11 -15.57 -16.83 17.74
CA ALA A 11 -15.64 -15.38 17.75
C ALA A 11 -14.69 -14.75 18.78
N ALA A 12 -14.58 -15.35 19.97
CA ALA A 12 -13.74 -14.83 21.05
C ALA A 12 -12.24 -15.06 20.81
N LEU A 13 -11.82 -16.28 20.43
CA LEU A 13 -10.40 -16.68 20.42
C LEU A 13 -9.81 -16.89 19.02
N CYS A 14 -10.63 -17.02 17.98
CA CYS A 14 -10.17 -17.37 16.62
C CYS A 14 -10.45 -16.25 15.59
N ARG A 15 -10.85 -15.06 16.05
CA ARG A 15 -11.09 -13.87 15.23
C ARG A 15 -10.35 -12.67 15.82
N THR A 16 -9.99 -11.73 14.95
CA THR A 16 -9.39 -10.45 15.34
C THR A 16 -10.45 -9.54 15.93
N HIS A 17 -10.14 -8.88 17.05
CA HIS A 17 -11.05 -7.92 17.70
C HIS A 17 -10.75 -6.52 17.17
N HIS A 18 -11.64 -5.98 16.33
CA HIS A 18 -11.50 -4.65 15.73
C HIS A 18 -12.04 -3.53 16.63
N ASP A 19 -11.93 -2.27 16.20
CA ASP A 19 -12.37 -1.12 16.99
C ASP A 19 -13.90 -1.04 17.16
N HIS A 20 -14.68 -1.45 16.16
CA HIS A 20 -16.14 -1.49 16.24
C HIS A 20 -16.59 -2.88 16.64
N ARG A 21 -17.34 -2.97 17.75
CA ARG A 21 -17.65 -4.24 18.40
C ARG A 21 -19.14 -4.34 18.72
N LEU A 22 -19.68 -5.51 18.41
CA LEU A 22 -20.98 -5.98 18.86
C LEU A 22 -20.73 -7.15 19.80
N ALA A 23 -21.32 -7.11 20.99
CA ALA A 23 -21.33 -8.21 21.94
C ALA A 23 -22.77 -8.65 22.18
N LEU A 24 -22.97 -9.97 22.14
CA LEU A 24 -24.28 -10.62 22.26
C LEU A 24 -24.20 -11.68 23.36
N ALA A 25 -25.01 -11.52 24.40
CA ALA A 25 -25.19 -12.51 25.45
C ALA A 25 -26.52 -13.23 25.23
N ALA A 26 -26.44 -14.47 24.78
CA ALA A 26 -27.61 -15.29 24.44
C ALA A 26 -27.49 -16.71 25.01
N LYS A 27 -28.62 -17.30 25.40
CA LYS A 27 -28.73 -18.66 25.96
C LYS A 27 -29.11 -19.68 24.90
N SER A 28 -29.61 -19.22 23.75
CA SER A 28 -30.08 -20.06 22.65
C SER A 28 -29.76 -19.43 21.30
N HIS A 29 -29.81 -20.26 20.24
CA HIS A 29 -29.67 -19.77 18.87
C HIS A 29 -30.80 -18.80 18.49
N GLN A 30 -32.02 -19.03 18.96
CA GLN A 30 -33.17 -18.18 18.68
C GLN A 30 -33.00 -16.78 19.28
N GLU A 31 -32.51 -16.70 20.52
CA GLU A 31 -32.21 -15.43 21.19
C GLU A 31 -31.06 -14.69 20.50
N LEU A 32 -30.02 -15.41 20.07
CA LEU A 32 -28.92 -14.81 19.31
C LEU A 32 -29.39 -14.22 17.98
N VAL A 33 -30.27 -14.92 17.26
CA VAL A 33 -30.87 -14.42 16.00
C VAL A 33 -31.72 -13.18 16.26
N ALA A 34 -32.60 -13.20 17.26
CA ALA A 34 -33.42 -12.04 17.61
C ALA A 34 -32.58 -10.80 17.97
N GLN A 35 -31.46 -11.01 18.69
CA GLN A 35 -30.52 -9.93 18.98
C GLN A 35 -29.83 -9.40 17.70
N LEU A 36 -29.41 -10.27 16.79
CA LEU A 36 -28.82 -9.85 15.52
C LEU A 36 -29.82 -9.09 14.63
N ASP A 37 -31.08 -9.54 14.59
CA ASP A 37 -32.16 -8.86 13.86
C ASP A 37 -32.44 -7.48 14.45
N ALA A 38 -32.50 -7.35 15.79
CA ALA A 38 -32.64 -6.08 16.46
C ALA A 38 -31.47 -5.12 16.16
N PHE A 39 -30.23 -5.63 16.15
CA PHE A 39 -29.07 -4.84 15.73
C PHE A 39 -29.18 -4.36 14.28
N ALA A 40 -29.61 -5.23 13.37
CA ALA A 40 -29.80 -4.88 11.97
C ALA A 40 -30.88 -3.81 11.78
N ALA A 41 -31.94 -3.83 12.61
CA ALA A 41 -32.99 -2.82 12.65
C ALA A 41 -32.60 -1.51 13.37
N GLY A 42 -31.42 -1.45 14.00
CA GLY A 42 -31.00 -0.31 14.83
C GLY A 42 -31.77 -0.21 16.16
N GLU A 43 -32.39 -1.29 16.60
CA GLU A 43 -33.19 -1.38 17.82
C GLU A 43 -32.34 -1.84 19.02
N SER A 44 -32.78 -1.46 20.23
CA SER A 44 -32.15 -1.91 21.47
C SER A 44 -32.75 -3.25 21.91
N HIS A 45 -31.91 -4.18 22.36
CA HIS A 45 -32.34 -5.49 22.85
C HIS A 45 -31.57 -5.89 24.12
N PRO A 46 -32.19 -6.57 25.11
CA PRO A 46 -31.46 -7.14 26.24
C PRO A 46 -30.33 -8.09 25.80
N GLY A 47 -29.16 -7.99 26.44
CA GLY A 47 -27.99 -8.81 26.09
C GLY A 47 -27.23 -8.34 24.84
N LEU A 48 -27.71 -7.29 24.16
CA LEU A 48 -27.08 -6.67 23.02
C LEU A 48 -26.28 -5.44 23.45
N SER A 49 -25.04 -5.33 23.01
CA SER A 49 -24.21 -4.16 23.28
C SER A 49 -23.34 -3.81 22.08
N VAL A 50 -23.42 -2.55 21.67
CA VAL A 50 -22.61 -1.99 20.58
C VAL A 50 -21.68 -0.95 21.17
N GLY A 51 -20.42 -0.98 20.77
CA GLY A 51 -19.46 -0.01 21.22
C GLY A 51 -18.27 0.11 20.30
N ARG A 52 -17.52 1.18 20.53
CA ARG A 52 -16.19 1.38 19.96
C ARG A 52 -15.14 1.23 21.06
N ARG A 53 -14.06 0.55 20.73
CA ARG A 53 -12.87 0.41 21.57
C ARG A 53 -12.48 1.77 22.15
N SER A 54 -12.31 1.81 23.47
CA SER A 54 -11.92 3.01 24.20
C SER A 54 -10.41 3.20 24.13
N ASN A 55 -9.95 4.46 24.02
CA ASN A 55 -8.54 4.79 24.20
C ASN A 55 -8.08 4.58 25.65
N SER A 56 -8.99 4.73 26.61
CA SER A 56 -8.73 4.43 28.03
C SER A 56 -9.12 2.99 28.32
N GLN A 57 -8.13 2.20 28.72
CA GLN A 57 -8.29 0.80 29.15
C GLN A 57 -8.43 0.67 30.68
N LYS A 58 -8.66 1.80 31.36
CA LYS A 58 -8.70 1.91 32.82
C LYS A 58 -10.13 1.65 33.31
N VAL A 59 -10.29 0.57 34.07
CA VAL A 59 -11.58 0.18 34.68
C VAL A 59 -11.59 0.54 36.15
N VAL A 60 -12.67 1.13 36.63
CA VAL A 60 -12.89 1.45 38.04
C VAL A 60 -13.88 0.47 38.65
N PHE A 61 -13.54 -0.08 39.81
CA PHE A 61 -14.51 -0.86 40.58
C PHE A 61 -15.24 0.04 41.58
N VAL A 62 -16.56 0.02 41.50
CA VAL A 62 -17.48 0.79 42.34
C VAL A 62 -18.13 -0.15 43.34
N PHE A 63 -17.94 0.12 44.63
CA PHE A 63 -18.44 -0.71 45.73
C PHE A 63 -19.61 0.01 46.41
N PRO A 64 -20.87 -0.35 46.10
CA PRO A 64 -22.02 0.38 46.60
C PRO A 64 -22.30 0.14 48.09
N GLY A 65 -23.13 1.01 48.68
CA GLY A 65 -23.61 0.85 50.04
C GLY A 65 -24.74 -0.18 50.19
N GLN A 66 -25.43 -0.12 51.32
CA GLN A 66 -26.64 -0.91 51.59
C GLN A 66 -27.81 -0.45 50.68
N GLY A 67 -28.63 -1.40 50.23
CA GLY A 67 -29.83 -1.15 49.41
C GLY A 67 -29.95 -2.06 48.19
N SER A 68 -28.87 -2.72 47.79
CA SER A 68 -28.84 -3.65 46.66
C SER A 68 -29.31 -5.07 47.01
N GLN A 69 -29.47 -5.39 48.30
CA GLN A 69 -29.79 -6.74 48.77
C GLN A 69 -31.15 -7.27 48.27
N TRP A 70 -31.22 -8.59 48.07
CA TRP A 70 -32.45 -9.34 47.80
C TRP A 70 -32.27 -10.83 48.12
N LEU A 71 -33.36 -11.53 48.40
CA LEU A 71 -33.30 -12.93 48.84
C LEU A 71 -32.81 -13.86 47.72
N GLY A 72 -31.72 -14.59 47.97
CA GLY A 72 -31.15 -15.54 47.00
C GLY A 72 -30.00 -14.99 46.15
N MET A 73 -29.59 -13.73 46.38
CA MET A 73 -28.44 -13.13 45.71
C MET A 73 -27.13 -13.91 45.93
N GLY A 74 -26.36 -14.10 44.86
CA GLY A 74 -25.06 -14.78 44.85
C GLY A 74 -25.12 -16.31 44.94
N ARG A 75 -26.33 -16.90 45.01
CA ARG A 75 -26.50 -18.34 45.21
C ARG A 75 -26.06 -19.13 43.97
N GLN A 76 -26.35 -18.62 42.78
CA GLN A 76 -26.04 -19.33 41.53
C GLN A 76 -24.54 -19.29 41.27
N LEU A 77 -23.90 -18.12 41.43
CA LEU A 77 -22.45 -17.97 41.32
C LEU A 77 -21.71 -18.84 42.33
N TYR A 78 -22.19 -18.92 43.56
CA TYR A 78 -21.61 -19.81 44.56
C TYR A 78 -21.62 -21.28 44.14
N ALA A 79 -22.71 -21.73 43.51
CA ALA A 79 -22.82 -23.08 43.00
C ALA A 79 -21.98 -23.33 41.73
N GLN A 80 -21.90 -22.35 40.83
CA GLN A 80 -21.42 -22.54 39.46
C GLN A 80 -19.97 -22.06 39.22
N ASP A 81 -19.50 -21.03 39.93
CA ASP A 81 -18.16 -20.45 39.72
C ASP A 81 -17.22 -20.75 40.90
N THR A 82 -16.05 -21.31 40.59
CA THR A 82 -15.05 -21.69 41.60
C THR A 82 -14.43 -20.48 42.28
N THR A 83 -14.15 -19.41 41.51
CA THR A 83 -13.50 -18.20 42.01
C THR A 83 -14.35 -17.48 43.05
N PHE A 84 -15.64 -17.33 42.73
CA PHE A 84 -16.63 -16.72 43.59
C PHE A 84 -16.84 -17.54 44.86
N ARG A 85 -16.99 -18.86 44.73
CA ARG A 85 -17.15 -19.77 45.87
C ARG A 85 -15.96 -19.71 46.83
N GLU A 86 -14.73 -19.78 46.31
CA GLU A 86 -13.53 -19.68 47.13
C GLU A 86 -13.42 -18.32 47.84
N ALA A 87 -13.80 -17.22 47.16
CA ALA A 87 -13.81 -15.91 47.78
C ALA A 87 -14.87 -15.79 48.90
N ILE A 88 -16.09 -16.31 48.68
CA ILE A 88 -17.12 -16.37 49.71
C ILE A 88 -16.67 -17.24 50.90
N ASP A 89 -16.02 -18.36 50.65
CA ASP A 89 -15.56 -19.26 51.71
C ASP A 89 -14.47 -18.58 52.56
N ARG A 90 -13.54 -17.82 51.94
CA ARG A 90 -12.58 -16.99 52.69
C ARG A 90 -13.26 -15.88 53.49
N CYS A 91 -14.28 -15.23 52.92
CA CYS A 91 -15.08 -14.24 53.64
C CYS A 91 -15.83 -14.88 54.82
N HIS A 92 -16.41 -16.07 54.64
CA HIS A 92 -17.08 -16.82 55.70
C HIS A 92 -16.14 -17.09 56.89
N ASP A 93 -14.92 -17.57 56.62
CA ASP A 93 -13.93 -17.85 57.66
C ASP A 93 -13.48 -16.57 58.40
N ALA A 94 -13.31 -15.46 57.67
CA ALA A 94 -12.94 -14.18 58.27
C ALA A 94 -14.08 -13.57 59.11
N LEU A 95 -15.31 -13.60 58.60
CA LEU A 95 -16.48 -13.09 59.30
C LEU A 95 -16.85 -13.94 60.52
N GLY A 96 -16.66 -15.26 60.48
CA GLY A 96 -16.99 -16.19 61.56
C GLY A 96 -16.25 -15.91 62.88
N ARG A 97 -15.19 -15.09 62.86
CA ARG A 97 -14.51 -14.59 64.08
C ARG A 97 -15.30 -13.49 64.79
N TYR A 98 -16.19 -12.83 64.06
CA TYR A 98 -16.94 -11.67 64.49
C TYR A 98 -18.46 -11.90 64.42
N THR A 99 -18.97 -12.97 63.82
CA THR A 99 -20.41 -13.24 63.72
C THR A 99 -20.81 -14.53 64.43
N ASP A 100 -22.05 -14.59 64.90
CA ASP A 100 -22.71 -15.77 65.48
C ASP A 100 -23.53 -16.57 64.45
N TRP A 101 -23.50 -16.14 63.19
CA TRP A 101 -24.25 -16.74 62.08
C TRP A 101 -23.31 -17.13 60.91
N PRO A 102 -23.58 -18.24 60.22
CA PRO A 102 -22.76 -18.72 59.11
C PRO A 102 -23.18 -18.11 57.76
N LEU A 103 -22.28 -17.32 57.14
CA LEU A 103 -22.50 -16.72 55.80
C LEU A 103 -22.92 -17.75 54.73
N ARG A 104 -22.30 -18.94 54.72
CA ARG A 104 -22.58 -19.98 53.71
C ARG A 104 -24.03 -20.43 53.73
N GLU A 105 -24.59 -20.67 54.92
CA GLU A 105 -25.98 -21.09 55.07
C GLU A 105 -26.95 -19.96 54.71
N LEU A 106 -26.58 -18.72 55.05
CA LEU A 106 -27.38 -17.54 54.71
C LEU A 106 -27.55 -17.36 53.19
N LEU A 107 -26.50 -17.64 52.40
CA LEU A 107 -26.54 -17.56 50.93
C LEU A 107 -27.23 -18.78 50.28
N THR A 108 -27.02 -19.98 50.82
CA THR A 108 -27.48 -21.23 50.20
C THR A 108 -28.90 -21.62 50.62
N ASN A 109 -29.30 -21.30 51.86
CA ASN A 109 -30.61 -21.65 52.45
C ASN A 109 -31.32 -20.43 53.06
N PRO A 110 -31.56 -19.36 52.29
CA PRO A 110 -32.05 -18.09 52.84
C PRO A 110 -33.47 -18.15 53.42
N GLY A 111 -34.30 -19.11 52.98
CA GLY A 111 -35.69 -19.28 53.44
C GLY A 111 -35.86 -19.82 54.88
N GLN A 112 -34.77 -20.21 55.56
CA GLN A 112 -34.79 -20.73 56.93
C GLN A 112 -34.29 -19.73 57.99
N GLN A 113 -33.84 -18.53 57.59
CA GLN A 113 -33.19 -17.57 58.48
C GLN A 113 -34.05 -16.31 58.69
N SER A 114 -34.49 -16.07 59.94
CA SER A 114 -35.35 -14.93 60.32
C SER A 114 -34.63 -13.56 60.34
N ARG A 115 -33.29 -13.56 60.38
CA ARG A 115 -32.46 -12.35 60.57
C ARG A 115 -31.94 -11.71 59.26
N TRP A 116 -32.41 -12.16 58.09
CA TRP A 116 -31.90 -11.71 56.78
C TRP A 116 -31.89 -10.17 56.60
N ASN A 117 -32.91 -9.49 57.13
CA ASN A 117 -33.04 -8.04 57.02
C ASN A 117 -32.28 -7.26 58.10
N ASP A 118 -31.66 -7.94 59.06
CA ASP A 118 -30.96 -7.28 60.15
C ASP A 118 -29.66 -6.62 59.64
N ILE A 119 -29.40 -5.39 60.09
CA ILE A 119 -28.30 -4.57 59.57
C ILE A 119 -26.91 -5.20 59.76
N ASP A 120 -26.70 -5.94 60.85
CA ASP A 120 -25.48 -6.67 61.16
C ASP A 120 -25.33 -8.02 60.45
N VAL A 121 -26.37 -8.45 59.74
CA VAL A 121 -26.32 -9.61 58.85
C VAL A 121 -26.09 -9.12 57.42
N ILE A 122 -26.84 -8.11 57.00
CA ILE A 122 -26.84 -7.68 55.60
C ILE A 122 -25.57 -6.93 55.18
N GLN A 123 -25.01 -6.06 56.03
CA GLN A 123 -23.78 -5.32 55.68
C GLN A 123 -22.58 -6.26 55.48
N PRO A 124 -22.29 -7.21 56.39
CA PRO A 124 -21.24 -8.21 56.15
C PRO A 124 -21.50 -9.12 54.94
N THR A 125 -22.76 -9.45 54.67
CA THR A 125 -23.15 -10.25 53.50
C THR A 125 -22.88 -9.50 52.19
N LEU A 126 -23.26 -8.22 52.11
CA LEU A 126 -22.99 -7.36 50.95
C LEU A 126 -21.49 -7.13 50.73
N PHE A 127 -20.73 -6.94 51.82
CA PHE A 127 -19.27 -6.88 51.77
C PHE A 127 -18.67 -8.15 51.15
N SER A 128 -19.15 -9.33 51.58
CA SER A 128 -18.65 -10.61 51.07
C SER A 128 -18.96 -10.81 49.59
N LEU A 129 -20.16 -10.40 49.15
CA LEU A 129 -20.56 -10.39 47.75
C LEU A 129 -19.68 -9.47 46.91
N GLN A 130 -19.44 -8.24 47.39
CA GLN A 130 -18.58 -7.26 46.75
C GLN A 130 -17.15 -7.77 46.52
N VAL A 131 -16.54 -8.34 47.57
CA VAL A 131 -15.20 -8.92 47.50
C VAL A 131 -15.16 -10.11 46.53
N SER A 132 -16.21 -10.94 46.53
CA SER A 132 -16.28 -12.12 45.67
C SER A 132 -16.53 -11.76 44.20
N LEU A 133 -17.37 -10.76 43.93
CA LEU A 133 -17.55 -10.21 42.58
C LEU A 133 -16.28 -9.57 42.06
N ALA A 134 -15.53 -8.84 42.89
CA ALA A 134 -14.23 -8.31 42.51
C ALA A 134 -13.26 -9.43 42.07
N ALA A 135 -13.27 -10.57 42.78
CA ALA A 135 -12.45 -11.73 42.43
C ALA A 135 -12.87 -12.34 41.08
N VAL A 136 -14.18 -12.44 40.80
CA VAL A 136 -14.69 -12.93 39.50
C VAL A 136 -14.26 -12.01 38.37
N TRP A 137 -14.46 -10.71 38.49
CA TRP A 137 -14.06 -9.74 37.44
C TRP A 137 -12.56 -9.75 37.17
N ARG A 138 -11.73 -9.83 38.21
CA ARG A 138 -10.28 -10.02 38.07
C ARG A 138 -9.94 -11.31 37.34
N SER A 139 -10.63 -12.40 37.66
CA SER A 139 -10.41 -13.70 36.99
C SER A 139 -10.74 -13.70 35.50
N LEU A 140 -11.59 -12.76 35.05
CA LEU A 140 -11.94 -12.52 33.65
C LEU A 140 -10.96 -11.54 32.95
N GLY A 141 -9.85 -11.18 33.61
CA GLY A 141 -8.82 -10.28 33.09
C GLY A 141 -9.07 -8.79 33.37
N LEU A 142 -10.18 -8.44 34.02
CA LEU A 142 -10.50 -7.05 34.35
C LEU A 142 -9.94 -6.66 35.73
N GLU A 143 -8.71 -6.17 35.72
CA GLU A 143 -8.07 -5.59 36.91
C GLU A 143 -8.50 -4.13 37.12
N PRO A 144 -8.85 -3.70 38.35
CA PRO A 144 -9.20 -2.31 38.62
C PRO A 144 -7.95 -1.43 38.53
N HIS A 145 -8.07 -0.34 37.77
CA HIS A 145 -7.10 0.76 37.77
C HIS A 145 -7.28 1.66 38.99
N ALA A 146 -8.51 1.80 39.48
CA ALA A 146 -8.85 2.50 40.71
C ALA A 146 -10.09 1.86 41.33
N VAL A 147 -10.32 2.14 42.60
CA VAL A 147 -11.53 1.71 43.31
C VAL A 147 -12.17 2.88 44.06
N VAL A 148 -13.49 2.86 44.17
CA VAL A 148 -14.28 3.82 44.95
C VAL A 148 -15.38 3.06 45.68
N GLY A 149 -15.60 3.38 46.95
CA GLY A 149 -16.66 2.76 47.73
C GLY A 149 -17.64 3.78 48.28
N HIS A 150 -18.89 3.37 48.44
CA HIS A 150 -20.00 4.18 48.91
C HIS A 150 -20.43 3.71 50.29
N SER A 151 -20.30 4.57 51.31
CA SER A 151 -20.62 4.22 52.70
C SER A 151 -19.92 2.93 53.14
N MET A 152 -20.66 1.89 53.56
CA MET A 152 -20.11 0.59 53.96
C MET A 152 -19.33 -0.12 52.86
N GLY A 153 -19.63 0.14 51.57
CA GLY A 153 -18.91 -0.44 50.44
C GLY A 153 -17.44 -0.03 50.37
N GLU A 154 -17.07 1.07 51.04
CA GLU A 154 -15.68 1.50 51.15
C GLU A 154 -14.80 0.52 51.91
N VAL A 155 -15.37 -0.31 52.79
CA VAL A 155 -14.64 -1.41 53.45
C VAL A 155 -14.18 -2.46 52.43
N ALA A 156 -15.04 -2.82 51.47
CA ALA A 156 -14.68 -3.73 50.38
C ALA A 156 -13.69 -3.09 49.40
N ALA A 157 -13.88 -1.81 49.07
CA ALA A 157 -12.94 -1.06 48.22
C ALA A 157 -11.53 -1.03 48.84
N ALA A 158 -11.41 -0.73 50.14
CA ALA A 158 -10.14 -0.71 50.87
C ALA A 158 -9.46 -2.09 50.89
N HIS A 159 -10.22 -3.17 51.07
CA HIS A 159 -9.67 -4.53 50.98
C HIS A 159 -9.17 -4.85 49.57
N VAL A 160 -9.97 -4.58 48.54
CA VAL A 160 -9.61 -4.88 47.15
C VAL A 160 -8.44 -4.02 46.65
N ALA A 161 -8.27 -2.81 47.20
CA ALA A 161 -7.10 -1.97 47.00
C ALA A 161 -5.82 -2.50 47.66
N GLY A 162 -5.94 -3.46 48.59
CA GLY A 162 -4.84 -3.96 49.41
C GLY A 162 -4.48 -3.07 50.59
N ALA A 163 -5.32 -2.09 50.93
CA ALA A 163 -5.13 -1.22 52.08
C ALA A 163 -5.53 -1.90 53.41
N LEU A 164 -6.41 -2.90 53.34
CA LEU A 164 -6.82 -3.71 54.48
C LEU A 164 -6.69 -5.21 54.19
N SER A 165 -6.23 -5.95 55.21
CA SER A 165 -6.35 -7.40 55.21
C SER A 165 -7.83 -7.83 55.21
N LEU A 166 -8.12 -9.04 54.74
CA LEU A 166 -9.50 -9.55 54.76
C LEU A 166 -10.06 -9.62 56.18
N ASP A 167 -9.23 -9.95 57.17
CA ASP A 167 -9.63 -10.01 58.58
C ASP A 167 -9.93 -8.62 59.16
N ASP A 168 -9.09 -7.63 58.88
CA ASP A 168 -9.36 -6.24 59.34
C ASP A 168 -10.63 -5.69 58.70
N ALA A 169 -10.84 -5.94 57.40
CA ALA A 169 -12.06 -5.55 56.70
C ALA A 169 -13.30 -6.26 57.26
N ALA A 170 -13.21 -7.56 57.55
CA ALA A 170 -14.24 -8.34 58.22
C ALA A 170 -14.58 -7.78 59.61
N ARG A 171 -13.56 -7.46 60.41
CA ARG A 171 -13.73 -6.82 61.72
C ARG A 171 -14.47 -5.50 61.61
N ILE A 172 -14.05 -4.64 60.68
CA ILE A 172 -14.63 -3.31 60.48
C ILE A 172 -16.11 -3.43 60.15
N ILE A 173 -16.45 -4.25 59.15
CA ILE A 173 -17.84 -4.35 58.68
C ILE A 173 -18.74 -4.96 59.76
N CYS A 174 -18.31 -6.04 60.43
CA CYS A 174 -19.09 -6.71 61.48
C CYS A 174 -19.29 -5.84 62.72
N GLU A 175 -18.22 -5.23 63.24
CA GLU A 175 -18.30 -4.45 64.48
C GLU A 175 -19.10 -3.16 64.27
N ARG A 176 -18.92 -2.50 63.12
CA ARG A 176 -19.74 -1.35 62.72
C ARG A 176 -21.22 -1.73 62.66
N SER A 177 -21.56 -2.80 61.96
CA SER A 177 -22.94 -3.17 61.72
C SER A 177 -23.65 -3.64 63.00
N LYS A 178 -22.95 -4.31 63.92
CA LYS A 178 -23.46 -4.63 65.26
C LYS A 178 -23.78 -3.38 66.07
N LEU A 179 -22.92 -2.37 66.05
CA LEU A 179 -23.17 -1.12 66.76
C LEU A 179 -24.38 -0.37 66.20
N LEU A 180 -24.58 -0.42 64.88
CA LEU A 180 -25.74 0.21 64.23
C LEU A 180 -27.09 -0.37 64.68
N ARG A 181 -27.14 -1.61 65.19
CA ARG A 181 -28.38 -2.15 65.79
C ARG A 181 -28.91 -1.29 66.95
N ARG A 182 -28.04 -0.60 67.70
CA ARG A 182 -28.47 0.20 68.86
C ARG A 182 -29.27 1.44 68.48
N VAL A 183 -29.15 1.88 67.23
CA VAL A 183 -29.82 3.07 66.68
C VAL A 183 -30.83 2.72 65.58
N SER A 184 -31.02 1.42 65.29
CA SER A 184 -32.04 0.91 64.37
C SER A 184 -33.44 1.25 64.90
N GLY A 185 -34.28 1.77 64.00
CA GLY A 185 -35.62 2.29 64.29
C GLY A 185 -35.69 3.75 64.73
N GLN A 186 -34.56 4.44 64.92
CA GLN A 186 -34.54 5.82 65.46
C GLN A 186 -34.35 6.92 64.40
N GLY A 187 -34.00 6.55 63.16
CA GLY A 187 -33.70 7.50 62.10
C GLY A 187 -34.22 7.06 60.74
N ALA A 188 -34.33 8.02 59.82
CA ALA A 188 -34.76 7.77 58.45
C ALA A 188 -33.88 8.50 57.44
N MET A 189 -33.96 8.07 56.18
CA MET A 189 -33.22 8.67 55.06
C MET A 189 -34.14 8.84 53.85
N ALA A 190 -33.92 9.90 53.08
CA ALA A 190 -34.69 10.19 51.86
C ALA A 190 -33.79 10.79 50.78
N VAL A 191 -33.95 10.32 49.54
CA VAL A 191 -33.32 10.91 48.36
C VAL A 191 -34.18 12.07 47.85
N VAL A 192 -33.53 13.18 47.50
CA VAL A 192 -34.14 14.39 46.94
C VAL A 192 -33.44 14.76 45.64
N ASP A 193 -34.21 15.20 44.65
CA ASP A 193 -33.70 15.63 43.33
C ASP A 193 -33.14 17.06 43.38
N LEU A 194 -32.11 17.26 44.21
CA LEU A 194 -31.43 18.54 44.46
C LEU A 194 -29.91 18.34 44.43
N SER A 195 -29.18 19.39 44.05
CA SER A 195 -27.73 19.45 44.29
C SER A 195 -27.45 19.49 45.79
N ARG A 196 -26.20 19.17 46.19
CA ARG A 196 -25.80 19.23 47.61
C ARG A 196 -26.04 20.63 48.19
N GLU A 197 -25.62 21.66 47.47
CA GLU A 197 -25.71 23.06 47.90
C GLU A 197 -27.19 23.51 48.03
N GLN A 198 -28.06 23.03 47.14
CA GLN A 198 -29.49 23.27 47.23
C GLN A 198 -30.08 22.54 48.44
N ALA A 199 -29.76 21.26 48.64
CA ALA A 199 -30.23 20.49 49.78
C ALA A 199 -29.77 21.08 51.13
N GLU A 200 -28.53 21.60 51.20
CA GLU A 200 -28.00 22.33 52.36
C GLU A 200 -28.83 23.59 52.67
N ALA A 201 -29.29 24.30 51.65
CA ALA A 201 -30.17 25.45 51.84
C ALA A 201 -31.54 25.06 52.41
N GLU A 202 -32.08 23.89 52.05
CA GLU A 202 -33.39 23.41 52.47
C GLU A 202 -33.44 22.91 53.92
N ILE A 203 -32.31 22.45 54.44
CA ILE A 203 -32.16 21.97 55.82
C ILE A 203 -31.60 23.02 56.77
N ARG A 204 -31.37 24.25 56.29
CA ARG A 204 -30.81 25.34 57.10
C ARG A 204 -31.67 25.61 58.34
N GLY A 205 -31.04 25.61 59.51
CA GLY A 205 -31.71 25.73 60.81
C GLY A 205 -32.23 24.41 61.40
N ALA A 206 -32.01 23.28 60.74
CA ALA A 206 -32.34 21.94 61.22
C ALA A 206 -31.12 20.98 61.19
N GLU A 207 -29.90 21.52 61.11
CA GLU A 207 -28.64 20.76 60.93
C GLU A 207 -28.30 19.85 62.12
N ASP A 208 -28.88 20.11 63.29
CA ASP A 208 -28.80 19.29 64.50
C ASP A 208 -29.68 18.03 64.41
N ARG A 209 -30.73 18.06 63.58
CA ARG A 209 -31.73 16.98 63.41
C ARG A 209 -31.66 16.29 62.05
N ILE A 210 -31.20 16.97 61.01
CA ILE A 210 -31.08 16.48 59.63
C ILE A 210 -29.70 16.82 59.10
N ALA A 211 -29.05 15.87 58.44
CA ALA A 211 -27.79 16.07 57.75
C ALA A 211 -27.89 15.63 56.29
N ILE A 212 -27.03 16.22 55.45
CA ILE A 212 -26.70 15.63 54.16
C ILE A 212 -25.94 14.33 54.44
N ALA A 213 -26.52 13.20 54.07
CA ALA A 213 -25.87 11.89 54.22
C ALA A 213 -25.04 11.51 53.00
N VAL A 214 -25.53 11.81 51.79
CA VAL A 214 -24.90 11.35 50.54
C VAL A 214 -25.10 12.38 49.45
N SER A 215 -24.03 12.68 48.70
CA SER A 215 -24.08 13.33 47.39
C SER A 215 -23.81 12.25 46.32
N ASN A 216 -24.85 11.74 45.67
CA ASN A 216 -24.74 10.65 44.68
C ASN A 216 -24.44 11.17 43.26
N GLY A 217 -24.96 12.34 42.92
CA GLY A 217 -24.78 12.95 41.61
C GLY A 217 -25.19 14.43 41.61
N PRO A 218 -25.10 15.11 40.46
CA PRO A 218 -25.30 16.56 40.34
C PRO A 218 -26.63 17.08 40.88
N LYS A 219 -27.68 16.26 40.80
CA LYS A 219 -29.01 16.54 41.36
C LYS A 219 -29.55 15.40 42.24
N ALA A 220 -28.68 14.59 42.83
CA ALA A 220 -29.13 13.44 43.62
C ALA A 220 -28.49 13.45 45.00
N THR A 221 -29.20 14.01 45.98
CA THR A 221 -28.73 14.14 47.37
C THR A 221 -29.60 13.31 48.31
N VAL A 222 -29.00 12.67 49.30
CA VAL A 222 -29.71 11.93 50.35
C VAL A 222 -29.61 12.69 51.66
N LEU A 223 -30.77 12.98 52.24
CA LEU A 223 -30.92 13.54 53.57
C LEU A 223 -31.11 12.40 54.58
N SER A 224 -30.59 12.59 55.79
CA SER A 224 -30.73 11.63 56.89
C SER A 224 -30.97 12.34 58.21
N GLY A 225 -31.75 11.75 59.11
CA GLY A 225 -31.93 12.30 60.45
C GLY A 225 -33.22 11.86 61.11
N ASP A 226 -33.76 12.76 61.94
CA ASP A 226 -35.03 12.59 62.62
C ASP A 226 -36.20 12.41 61.62
N PRO A 227 -37.00 11.34 61.73
CA PRO A 227 -38.07 11.06 60.77
C PRO A 227 -39.13 12.18 60.65
N ALA A 228 -39.47 12.84 61.77
CA ALA A 228 -40.46 13.91 61.77
C ALA A 228 -39.92 15.18 61.10
N ALA A 229 -38.70 15.60 61.45
CA ALA A 229 -38.03 16.71 60.80
C ALA A 229 -37.88 16.47 59.29
N LEU A 230 -37.46 15.26 58.90
CA LEU A 230 -37.25 14.93 57.50
C LEU A 230 -38.56 15.00 56.72
N LYS A 231 -39.67 14.52 57.28
CA LYS A 231 -41.00 14.61 56.68
C LYS A 231 -41.40 16.06 56.38
N GLU A 232 -41.14 17.00 57.29
CA GLU A 232 -41.42 18.43 57.07
C GLU A 232 -40.62 19.01 55.90
N VAL A 233 -39.36 18.60 55.72
CA VAL A 233 -38.55 19.02 54.57
C VAL A 233 -39.11 18.43 53.27
N LEU A 234 -39.40 17.13 53.24
CA LEU A 234 -39.93 16.47 52.04
C LEU A 234 -41.27 17.06 51.62
N GLU A 235 -42.19 17.35 52.55
CA GLU A 235 -43.47 17.99 52.22
C GLU A 235 -43.31 19.39 51.62
N ARG A 236 -42.27 20.16 52.04
CA ARG A 236 -41.96 21.46 51.41
C ARG A 236 -41.42 21.29 50.00
N LEU A 237 -40.58 20.28 49.78
CA LEU A 237 -39.99 19.97 48.48
C LEU A 237 -41.02 19.44 47.48
N GLU A 238 -41.89 18.54 47.93
CA GLU A 238 -42.99 18.00 47.12
C GLU A 238 -43.97 19.10 46.68
N LYS A 239 -44.26 20.08 47.55
CA LYS A 239 -45.06 21.28 47.17
C LYS A 239 -44.40 22.15 46.09
N ARG A 240 -43.08 22.03 45.92
CA ARG A 240 -42.30 22.71 44.87
C ARG A 240 -42.01 21.78 43.69
N GLU A 241 -42.70 20.65 43.61
CA GLU A 241 -42.56 19.64 42.56
C GLU A 241 -41.14 19.04 42.47
N VAL A 242 -40.38 19.06 43.56
CA VAL A 242 -39.08 18.40 43.67
C VAL A 242 -39.30 16.93 44.03
N PHE A 243 -38.72 16.02 43.24
CA PHE A 243 -38.83 14.59 43.49
C PHE A 243 -38.19 14.20 44.82
N CYS A 244 -38.93 13.45 45.64
CA CYS A 244 -38.53 12.95 46.95
C CYS A 244 -38.87 11.47 47.07
N ARG A 245 -37.96 10.65 47.61
CA ARG A 245 -38.24 9.23 47.87
C ARG A 245 -37.57 8.74 49.15
N TRP A 246 -38.35 8.12 50.02
CA TRP A 246 -37.82 7.44 51.21
C TRP A 246 -36.89 6.29 50.84
N VAL A 247 -35.77 6.18 51.54
CA VAL A 247 -34.83 5.06 51.44
C VAL A 247 -35.24 4.00 52.46
N LYS A 248 -35.29 2.74 52.04
CA LYS A 248 -35.70 1.61 52.90
C LYS A 248 -34.58 1.22 53.88
N VAL A 249 -34.31 2.10 54.83
CA VAL A 249 -33.37 1.92 55.96
C VAL A 249 -34.00 2.55 57.19
N ASP A 250 -33.68 1.98 58.36
CA ASP A 250 -34.21 2.35 59.67
C ASP A 250 -33.15 3.02 60.57
N VAL A 251 -32.02 3.43 59.97
CA VAL A 251 -30.92 4.12 60.63
C VAL A 251 -30.55 5.35 59.81
N ALA A 252 -30.38 6.51 60.45
CA ALA A 252 -29.86 7.71 59.81
C ALA A 252 -28.33 7.73 59.82
N SER A 253 -27.71 6.86 59.02
CA SER A 253 -26.24 6.88 58.83
C SER A 253 -25.78 8.21 58.23
N HIS A 254 -24.53 8.60 58.50
CA HIS A 254 -23.93 9.86 58.01
C HIS A 254 -24.57 11.12 58.60
N SER A 255 -25.04 11.02 59.85
CA SER A 255 -25.71 12.10 60.58
C SER A 255 -25.25 12.17 62.04
N PRO A 256 -25.56 13.27 62.78
CA PRO A 256 -25.33 13.36 64.22
C PRO A 256 -25.84 12.17 65.04
N GLN A 257 -26.84 11.43 64.57
CA GLN A 257 -27.32 10.22 65.25
C GLN A 257 -26.25 9.13 65.40
N MET A 258 -25.15 9.19 64.65
CA MET A 258 -24.03 8.26 64.78
C MET A 258 -23.04 8.64 65.89
N ASP A 259 -23.09 9.87 66.42
CA ASP A 259 -22.16 10.37 67.44
C ASP A 259 -22.12 9.51 68.72
N PRO A 260 -23.25 8.97 69.24
CA PRO A 260 -23.25 8.07 70.40
C PRO A 260 -22.45 6.78 70.19
N LEU A 261 -22.24 6.35 68.94
CA LEU A 261 -21.50 5.12 68.61
C LEU A 261 -20.00 5.34 68.47
N ARG A 262 -19.53 6.60 68.45
CA ARG A 262 -18.16 6.97 68.12
C ARG A 262 -17.11 6.29 68.99
N GLN A 263 -17.27 6.35 70.31
CA GLN A 263 -16.27 5.81 71.25
C GLN A 263 -16.16 4.29 71.12
N ASP A 264 -17.29 3.59 71.12
CA ASP A 264 -17.34 2.14 70.97
C ASP A 264 -16.75 1.68 69.64
N LEU A 265 -16.97 2.44 68.55
CA LEU A 265 -16.42 2.12 67.25
C LEU A 265 -14.88 2.27 67.23
N LEU A 266 -14.34 3.31 67.87
CA LEU A 266 -12.88 3.47 68.04
C LEU A 266 -12.26 2.30 68.79
N GLU A 267 -12.86 1.92 69.92
CA GLU A 267 -12.37 0.82 70.76
C GLU A 267 -12.43 -0.52 70.03
N ARG A 268 -13.56 -0.82 69.37
CA ARG A 268 -13.73 -2.06 68.59
C ARG A 268 -12.81 -2.14 67.38
N MET A 269 -12.36 -1.00 66.85
CA MET A 269 -11.46 -0.94 65.68
C MET A 269 -9.99 -0.69 66.05
N ALA A 270 -9.62 -0.54 67.32
CA ALA A 270 -8.26 -0.15 67.73
C ALA A 270 -7.13 -1.09 67.25
N GLY A 271 -7.45 -2.34 66.91
CA GLY A 271 -6.48 -3.35 66.48
C GLY A 271 -6.22 -3.44 64.97
N ILE A 272 -6.92 -2.67 64.13
CA ILE A 272 -6.77 -2.76 62.68
C ILE A 272 -5.40 -2.23 62.22
N ARG A 273 -4.85 -2.79 61.14
CA ARG A 273 -3.53 -2.42 60.62
C ARG A 273 -3.58 -2.03 59.13
N PRO A 274 -4.00 -0.80 58.81
CA PRO A 274 -4.04 -0.33 57.43
C PRO A 274 -2.64 -0.23 56.81
N THR A 275 -2.53 -0.59 55.54
CA THR A 275 -1.29 -0.54 54.76
C THR A 275 -1.44 0.37 53.54
N GLY A 276 -0.33 0.64 52.84
CA GLY A 276 -0.41 1.39 51.58
C GLY A 276 -1.20 0.61 50.53
N SER A 277 -1.98 1.32 49.72
CA SER A 277 -2.81 0.73 48.66
C SER A 277 -1.96 0.32 47.45
N THR A 278 -2.24 -0.87 46.90
CA THR A 278 -1.67 -1.34 45.62
C THR A 278 -2.46 -0.87 44.41
N VAL A 279 -3.76 -0.59 44.60
CA VAL A 279 -4.64 0.06 43.63
C VAL A 279 -5.10 1.39 44.22
N PRO A 280 -5.06 2.51 43.47
CA PRO A 280 -5.59 3.79 43.92
C PRO A 280 -7.01 3.70 44.49
N LEU A 281 -7.18 4.18 45.72
CA LEU A 281 -8.47 4.25 46.42
C LEU A 281 -8.94 5.71 46.46
N TYR A 282 -10.14 5.96 45.97
CA TYR A 282 -10.81 7.26 46.05
C TYR A 282 -11.81 7.19 47.21
N SER A 283 -11.57 8.01 48.22
CA SER A 283 -12.40 8.08 49.41
C SER A 283 -13.65 8.90 49.13
N THR A 284 -14.80 8.41 49.57
CA THR A 284 -16.04 9.20 49.56
C THR A 284 -16.22 10.02 50.82
N VAL A 285 -15.33 9.90 51.81
CA VAL A 285 -15.30 10.80 52.97
C VAL A 285 -14.63 12.12 52.62
N THR A 286 -13.60 12.08 51.77
CA THR A 286 -12.85 13.27 51.34
C THR A 286 -13.19 13.75 49.94
N GLY A 287 -13.80 12.90 49.10
CA GLY A 287 -14.06 13.19 47.68
C GLY A 287 -12.81 13.11 46.79
N ALA A 288 -11.71 12.53 47.30
CA ALA A 288 -10.39 12.56 46.66
C ALA A 288 -9.61 11.24 46.88
N PRO A 289 -8.51 11.00 46.15
CA PRO A 289 -7.59 9.90 46.44
C PRO A 289 -7.08 9.94 47.89
N ILE A 290 -6.92 8.77 48.51
CA ILE A 290 -6.40 8.64 49.89
C ILE A 290 -5.31 7.56 49.96
N ASP A 291 -4.30 7.76 50.82
CA ASP A 291 -3.36 6.69 51.17
C ASP A 291 -4.06 5.68 52.09
N GLY A 292 -3.98 4.40 51.75
CA GLY A 292 -4.54 3.30 52.54
C GLY A 292 -4.09 3.28 54.00
N ARG A 293 -2.91 3.82 54.33
CA ARG A 293 -2.40 3.95 55.71
C ARG A 293 -3.25 4.87 56.57
N GLU A 294 -4.03 5.78 55.96
CA GLU A 294 -4.89 6.72 56.67
C GLU A 294 -6.22 6.09 57.12
N LEU A 295 -6.55 4.87 56.70
CA LEU A 295 -7.80 4.15 56.99
C LEU A 295 -7.86 3.57 58.43
N SER A 296 -7.43 4.37 59.40
CA SER A 296 -7.41 4.08 60.84
C SER A 296 -8.82 3.94 61.45
N ALA A 297 -8.91 3.52 62.72
CA ALA A 297 -10.19 3.48 63.44
C ALA A 297 -10.92 4.85 63.40
N ALA A 298 -10.17 5.95 63.51
CA ALA A 298 -10.72 7.31 63.41
C ALA A 298 -11.27 7.60 62.01
N TYR A 299 -10.68 7.03 60.96
CA TYR A 299 -11.22 7.14 59.61
C TYR A 299 -12.59 6.46 59.50
N TRP A 300 -12.75 5.25 60.03
CA TRP A 300 -14.00 4.51 59.95
C TRP A 300 -15.14 5.13 60.77
N VAL A 301 -14.81 5.81 61.87
CA VAL A 301 -15.76 6.72 62.55
C VAL A 301 -16.22 7.83 61.61
N ARG A 302 -15.28 8.52 60.93
CA ARG A 302 -15.64 9.55 59.96
C ARG A 302 -16.47 8.97 58.81
N ASN A 303 -16.14 7.80 58.27
CA ASN A 303 -16.89 7.14 57.21
C ASN A 303 -18.32 6.73 57.62
N LEU A 304 -18.58 6.52 58.91
CA LEU A 304 -19.95 6.29 59.40
C LEU A 304 -20.72 7.61 59.64
N ARG A 305 -20.02 8.68 60.01
CA ARG A 305 -20.61 9.92 60.52
C ARG A 305 -20.69 11.06 59.50
N GLN A 306 -19.72 11.20 58.62
CA GLN A 306 -19.59 12.30 57.65
C GLN A 306 -20.34 11.97 56.35
N PRO A 307 -20.74 12.98 55.55
CA PRO A 307 -21.41 12.75 54.27
C PRO A 307 -20.56 11.92 53.30
N VAL A 308 -21.24 11.08 52.51
CA VAL A 308 -20.66 10.32 51.41
C VAL A 308 -20.63 11.21 50.16
N LEU A 309 -19.45 11.76 49.85
CA LEU A 309 -19.14 12.60 48.69
C LEU A 309 -18.87 11.76 47.44
N PHE A 310 -19.84 10.93 47.04
CA PHE A 310 -19.70 10.02 45.90
C PHE A 310 -19.60 10.75 44.57
N ALA A 311 -20.41 11.78 44.36
CA ALA A 311 -20.38 12.61 43.15
C ALA A 311 -18.99 13.25 42.96
N ASP A 312 -18.44 13.86 44.02
CA ASP A 312 -17.11 14.50 43.98
C ASP A 312 -16.02 13.46 43.65
N ALA A 313 -16.04 12.29 44.29
CA ALA A 313 -15.06 11.22 44.04
C ALA A 313 -15.12 10.68 42.61
N VAL A 314 -16.33 10.46 42.06
CA VAL A 314 -16.50 9.98 40.68
C VAL A 314 -16.14 11.07 39.67
N GLN A 315 -16.51 12.32 39.93
CA GLN A 315 -16.10 13.44 39.08
C GLN A 315 -14.57 13.55 39.03
N ARG A 316 -13.90 13.37 40.18
CA ARG A 316 -12.43 13.35 40.22
C ARG A 316 -11.84 12.17 39.44
N LEU A 317 -12.42 10.97 39.56
CA LEU A 317 -12.03 9.81 38.76
C LEU A 317 -12.15 10.08 37.25
N ILE A 318 -13.23 10.73 36.81
CA ILE A 318 -13.46 11.12 35.42
C ILE A 318 -12.39 12.13 34.96
N GLN A 319 -12.10 13.15 35.78
CA GLN A 319 -11.03 14.13 35.52
C GLN A 319 -9.65 13.48 35.40
N ASP A 320 -9.38 12.42 36.17
CA ASP A 320 -8.14 11.64 36.11
C ASP A 320 -8.12 10.64 34.92
N GLY A 321 -9.12 10.68 34.04
CA GLY A 321 -9.21 9.92 32.79
C GLY A 321 -9.86 8.53 32.91
N ASN A 322 -10.56 8.27 34.01
CA ASN A 322 -11.30 7.03 34.22
C ASN A 322 -12.74 7.16 33.75
N VAL A 323 -13.10 6.39 32.72
CA VAL A 323 -14.43 6.49 32.06
C VAL A 323 -15.17 5.16 32.01
N LEU A 324 -14.56 4.08 32.49
CA LEU A 324 -15.16 2.74 32.51
C LEU A 324 -15.35 2.29 33.96
N PHE A 325 -16.58 1.93 34.33
CA PHE A 325 -16.95 1.62 35.71
C PHE A 325 -17.70 0.29 35.79
N ILE A 326 -17.43 -0.48 36.84
CA ILE A 326 -18.17 -1.70 37.16
C ILE A 326 -18.73 -1.56 38.57
N GLU A 327 -20.05 -1.62 38.71
CA GLU A 327 -20.69 -1.69 40.03
C GLU A 327 -20.68 -3.14 40.54
N LEU A 328 -20.02 -3.36 41.68
CA LEU A 328 -19.88 -4.67 42.31
C LEU A 328 -21.02 -4.93 43.30
N SER A 329 -22.22 -5.21 42.78
CA SER A 329 -23.40 -5.43 43.61
C SER A 329 -24.28 -6.58 43.13
N PRO A 330 -25.13 -7.11 44.03
CA PRO A 330 -26.22 -8.02 43.69
C PRO A 330 -27.35 -7.34 42.89
N HIS A 331 -27.39 -6.00 42.85
CA HIS A 331 -28.29 -5.20 42.01
C HIS A 331 -27.77 -3.75 41.93
N PRO A 332 -27.74 -3.11 40.74
CA PRO A 332 -27.23 -1.75 40.58
C PRO A 332 -28.08 -0.72 41.30
N ILE A 333 -27.43 0.08 42.15
CA ILE A 333 -28.04 1.26 42.78
C ILE A 333 -27.26 2.56 42.50
N LEU A 334 -26.02 2.47 41.99
CA LEU A 334 -25.16 3.61 41.67
C LEU A 334 -24.95 3.80 40.16
N VAL A 335 -25.18 2.77 39.34
CA VAL A 335 -25.11 2.85 37.87
C VAL A 335 -25.83 4.09 37.31
N PRO A 336 -27.08 4.43 37.70
CA PRO A 336 -27.77 5.59 37.13
C PRO A 336 -27.05 6.92 37.40
N PHE A 337 -26.42 7.06 38.57
CA PHE A 337 -25.72 8.31 38.95
C PHE A 337 -24.37 8.43 38.25
N VAL A 338 -23.62 7.33 38.14
CA VAL A 338 -22.37 7.29 37.37
C VAL A 338 -22.65 7.56 35.88
N ASP A 339 -23.70 6.97 35.33
CA ASP A 339 -24.13 7.18 33.94
C ASP A 339 -24.51 8.65 33.67
N ALA A 340 -25.25 9.29 34.59
CA ALA A 340 -25.57 10.71 34.50
C ALA A 340 -24.30 11.59 34.48
N MET A 341 -23.34 11.33 35.38
CA MET A 341 -22.08 12.07 35.43
C MET A 341 -21.21 11.88 34.17
N LEU A 342 -21.24 10.69 33.57
CA LEU A 342 -20.54 10.42 32.32
C LEU A 342 -21.16 11.14 31.12
N ARG A 343 -22.48 11.39 31.14
CA ARG A 343 -23.19 12.15 30.09
C ARG A 343 -22.99 13.65 30.19
N GLU A 344 -22.94 14.20 31.40
CA GLU A 344 -22.81 15.65 31.64
C GLU A 344 -21.37 16.17 31.48
N GLY A 345 -20.35 15.31 31.66
CA GLY A 345 -18.95 15.71 31.52
C GLY A 345 -18.38 15.58 30.09
N ASP A 346 -17.13 16.00 29.91
CA ASP A 346 -16.34 15.88 28.65
C ASP A 346 -16.12 14.41 28.17
N ALA A 347 -16.63 13.42 28.92
CA ALA A 347 -16.57 12.00 28.61
C ALA A 347 -17.79 11.49 27.79
N SER A 348 -18.71 12.37 27.39
CA SER A 348 -19.91 12.01 26.63
C SER A 348 -19.59 11.17 25.38
N GLY A 349 -20.24 10.01 25.26
CA GLY A 349 -20.02 9.01 24.20
C GLY A 349 -18.81 8.07 24.37
N ARG A 350 -17.93 8.31 25.35
CA ARG A 350 -16.74 7.48 25.64
C ARG A 350 -16.86 6.68 26.94
N GLY A 351 -17.71 7.13 27.87
CA GLY A 351 -17.95 6.47 29.15
C GLY A 351 -18.86 5.24 29.08
N LEU A 352 -18.66 4.31 30.00
CA LEU A 352 -19.54 3.15 30.21
C LEU A 352 -19.53 2.77 31.70
N VAL A 353 -20.70 2.54 32.26
CA VAL A 353 -20.86 1.91 33.57
C VAL A 353 -21.75 0.68 33.43
N VAL A 354 -21.34 -0.44 34.03
CA VAL A 354 -22.11 -1.69 33.98
C VAL A 354 -22.35 -2.28 35.38
N PRO A 355 -23.49 -2.95 35.59
CA PRO A 355 -23.74 -3.71 36.82
C PRO A 355 -23.01 -5.05 36.81
N SER A 356 -22.74 -5.62 37.98
CA SER A 356 -22.30 -7.03 38.06
C SER A 356 -23.49 -7.99 37.95
N LEU A 357 -24.57 -7.73 38.70
CA LEU A 357 -25.75 -8.59 38.79
C LEU A 357 -27.04 -7.77 38.76
N LEU A 358 -28.14 -8.44 38.44
CA LEU A 358 -29.49 -7.87 38.45
C LEU A 358 -30.38 -8.69 39.40
N ARG A 359 -31.26 -8.01 40.13
CA ARG A 359 -32.20 -8.66 41.06
C ARG A 359 -33.11 -9.62 40.31
N GLU A 360 -33.31 -10.81 40.88
CA GLU A 360 -34.23 -11.83 40.36
C GLU A 360 -33.95 -12.27 38.91
N GLN A 361 -32.73 -12.03 38.42
CA GLN A 361 -32.24 -12.50 37.13
C GLN A 361 -31.18 -13.58 37.34
N GLU A 362 -30.94 -14.38 36.30
CA GLU A 362 -29.84 -15.35 36.33
C GLU A 362 -28.49 -14.63 36.41
N GLU A 363 -27.65 -15.06 37.35
CA GLU A 363 -26.48 -14.29 37.79
C GLU A 363 -25.36 -14.34 36.75
N TRP A 364 -25.04 -15.53 36.24
CA TRP A 364 -23.98 -15.71 35.24
C TRP A 364 -24.33 -15.05 33.89
N PRO A 365 -25.54 -15.22 33.33
CA PRO A 365 -25.95 -14.48 32.12
C PRO A 365 -25.93 -12.96 32.29
N SER A 366 -26.34 -12.44 33.45
CA SER A 366 -26.28 -10.99 33.73
C SER A 366 -24.84 -10.47 33.73
N LEU A 367 -23.93 -11.21 34.37
CA LEU A 367 -22.51 -10.89 34.38
C LEU A 367 -21.90 -10.94 32.97
N LEU A 368 -22.24 -11.95 32.18
CA LEU A 368 -21.78 -12.08 30.79
C LEU A 368 -22.30 -10.96 29.89
N ALA A 369 -23.54 -10.49 30.09
CA ALA A 369 -24.06 -9.33 29.37
C ALA A 369 -23.24 -8.07 29.66
N SER A 370 -22.92 -7.81 30.94
CA SER A 370 -22.05 -6.70 31.35
C SER A 370 -20.61 -6.86 30.85
N LEU A 371 -20.07 -8.08 30.87
CA LEU A 371 -18.75 -8.38 30.31
C LEU A 371 -18.74 -8.13 28.81
N GLY A 372 -19.79 -8.52 28.09
CA GLY A 372 -19.97 -8.24 26.67
C GLY A 372 -19.96 -6.75 26.39
N ALA A 373 -20.74 -5.97 27.15
CA ALA A 373 -20.75 -4.51 27.05
C ALA A 373 -19.35 -3.91 27.27
N LEU A 374 -18.62 -4.35 28.30
CA LEU A 374 -17.24 -3.91 28.56
C LEU A 374 -16.26 -4.35 27.45
N ALA A 375 -16.40 -5.57 26.93
CA ALA A 375 -15.57 -6.11 25.85
C ALA A 375 -15.68 -5.28 24.55
N THR A 376 -16.78 -4.54 24.37
CA THR A 376 -16.87 -3.56 23.26
C THR A 376 -15.93 -2.37 23.42
N ARG A 377 -15.44 -2.11 24.65
CA ARG A 377 -14.59 -0.97 25.01
C ARG A 377 -13.15 -1.38 25.34
N VAL A 378 -12.92 -2.54 25.94
CA VAL A 378 -11.59 -2.97 26.44
C VAL A 378 -11.01 -4.17 25.69
N ASP A 379 -9.68 -4.26 25.63
CA ASP A 379 -8.97 -5.38 24.99
C ASP A 379 -8.63 -6.53 25.97
N ARG A 380 -8.65 -6.25 27.28
CA ARG A 380 -8.05 -7.10 28.32
C ARG A 380 -9.00 -8.14 28.91
N VAL A 381 -9.93 -8.68 28.13
CA VAL A 381 -10.76 -9.81 28.59
C VAL A 381 -9.99 -11.11 28.40
N ASP A 382 -9.87 -11.91 29.45
CA ASP A 382 -9.29 -13.25 29.37
C ASP A 382 -10.34 -14.24 28.84
N TRP A 383 -10.43 -14.31 27.52
CA TRP A 383 -11.34 -15.23 26.82
C TRP A 383 -10.99 -16.71 27.03
N LEU A 384 -9.75 -17.04 27.40
CA LEU A 384 -9.36 -18.42 27.71
C LEU A 384 -10.01 -18.89 29.01
N ARG A 385 -10.23 -17.99 29.97
CA ARG A 385 -10.98 -18.29 31.20
C ARG A 385 -12.43 -18.71 30.91
N LEU A 386 -13.09 -18.05 29.95
CA LEU A 386 -14.47 -18.37 29.53
C LEU A 386 -14.55 -19.63 28.65
N HIS A 387 -13.46 -19.95 27.96
CA HIS A 387 -13.34 -21.14 27.13
C HIS A 387 -12.09 -21.95 27.48
N PRO A 388 -12.08 -22.61 28.66
CA PRO A 388 -10.91 -23.35 29.14
C PRO A 388 -10.60 -24.57 28.24
N ASP A 389 -11.64 -25.17 27.67
CA ASP A 389 -11.52 -26.29 26.74
C ASP A 389 -11.41 -25.81 25.29
N LYS A 390 -10.54 -26.46 24.51
CA LYS A 390 -10.49 -26.26 23.06
C LYS A 390 -11.80 -26.76 22.44
N ARG A 391 -12.58 -25.84 21.88
CA ARG A 391 -13.82 -26.16 21.15
C ARG A 391 -13.58 -26.21 19.65
N ARG A 392 -14.59 -26.69 18.91
CA ARG A 392 -14.49 -26.81 17.45
C ARG A 392 -14.49 -25.41 16.84
N ARG A 393 -13.53 -25.13 15.97
CA ARG A 393 -13.56 -23.93 15.13
C ARG A 393 -14.64 -24.09 14.06
N VAL A 394 -15.54 -23.12 13.98
CA VAL A 394 -16.65 -23.12 13.01
C VAL A 394 -16.48 -22.01 11.99
N ALA A 395 -16.99 -22.19 10.79
CA ALA A 395 -16.96 -21.13 9.78
C ALA A 395 -17.92 -20.01 10.19
N LEU A 396 -17.39 -18.79 10.31
CA LEU A 396 -18.15 -17.55 10.47
C LEU A 396 -18.06 -16.76 9.15
N PRO A 397 -19.05 -15.89 8.83
CA PRO A 397 -18.96 -14.97 7.70
C PRO A 397 -17.60 -14.26 7.64
N ALA A 398 -17.11 -14.01 6.43
CA ALA A 398 -15.90 -13.23 6.23
C ALA A 398 -16.12 -11.78 6.68
N TYR A 399 -15.04 -11.06 6.99
CA TYR A 399 -15.12 -9.64 7.35
C TYR A 399 -15.73 -8.85 6.17
N PRO A 400 -16.86 -8.15 6.35
CA PRO A 400 -17.45 -7.35 5.31
C PRO A 400 -16.61 -6.07 5.14
N TRP A 401 -15.67 -6.09 4.20
CA TRP A 401 -14.91 -4.89 3.86
C TRP A 401 -15.88 -3.78 3.47
N GLN A 402 -15.62 -2.55 3.92
CA GLN A 402 -16.41 -1.36 3.56
C GLN A 402 -16.34 -1.07 2.04
N ARG A 403 -15.47 -1.78 1.31
CA ARG A 403 -15.27 -1.69 -0.15
C ARG A 403 -14.98 -0.28 -0.66
N GLU A 404 -14.59 0.62 0.24
CA GLU A 404 -14.04 1.91 -0.13
C GLU A 404 -12.71 1.70 -0.85
N ARG A 405 -12.60 2.32 -2.03
CA ARG A 405 -11.42 2.21 -2.88
C ARG A 405 -10.29 3.09 -2.33
N HIS A 406 -9.53 2.55 -1.39
CA HIS A 406 -8.27 3.15 -0.91
C HIS A 406 -7.11 2.47 -1.62
N TRP A 407 -6.53 3.11 -2.64
CA TRP A 407 -5.30 2.63 -3.28
C TRP A 407 -4.09 3.21 -2.56
N LEU A 408 -3.30 2.35 -1.96
CA LEU A 408 -1.91 2.61 -1.61
C LEU A 408 -1.06 1.85 -2.62
N GLU A 409 -0.25 2.57 -3.40
CA GLU A 409 0.84 1.96 -4.15
C GLU A 409 1.86 1.41 -3.14
N LEU A 410 1.69 0.16 -2.74
CA LEU A 410 2.51 -0.50 -1.73
C LEU A 410 3.84 -0.91 -2.34
N ARG A 411 4.84 -0.05 -2.12
CA ARG A 411 6.25 -0.45 -2.07
C ARG A 411 6.43 -1.52 -0.98
N PRO A 412 7.13 -2.64 -1.25
CA PRO A 412 7.30 -3.71 -0.27
C PRO A 412 8.10 -3.20 0.94
N LYS A 413 7.52 -3.23 2.14
CA LYS A 413 8.26 -3.00 3.40
C LYS A 413 9.17 -4.20 3.70
N ARG A 414 10.48 -3.93 3.76
CA ARG A 414 11.56 -4.80 4.21
C ARG A 414 11.21 -5.59 5.48
N ALA A 415 11.47 -6.90 5.41
CA ALA A 415 11.79 -7.68 6.60
C ALA A 415 13.09 -7.15 7.20
N ALA A 416 13.04 -6.77 8.47
CA ALA A 416 14.18 -6.31 9.23
C ALA A 416 15.31 -7.36 9.24
N ARG A 417 16.40 -7.09 8.51
CA ARG A 417 17.74 -7.57 8.87
C ARG A 417 18.60 -6.34 9.17
N GLY A 418 19.06 -6.29 10.42
CA GLY A 418 19.62 -5.12 11.07
C GLY A 418 20.82 -4.47 10.38
N ARG A 419 20.80 -3.14 10.38
CA ARG A 419 21.82 -2.31 11.02
C ARG A 419 21.23 -0.93 11.27
N PHE A 420 21.32 -0.48 12.52
CA PHE A 420 20.92 0.86 12.93
C PHE A 420 21.56 1.91 12.01
N VAL A 421 20.76 2.59 11.19
CA VAL A 421 21.15 3.92 10.70
C VAL A 421 21.18 4.79 11.94
N ARG A 422 22.39 5.09 12.44
CA ARG A 422 22.56 6.11 13.48
C ARG A 422 21.86 7.38 12.98
N SER A 423 20.98 7.95 13.80
CA SER A 423 20.38 9.26 13.53
C SER A 423 21.52 10.27 13.31
N GLY A 424 21.70 10.73 12.06
CA GLY A 424 22.74 11.72 11.68
C GLY A 424 23.59 11.42 10.43
N GLY A 425 23.36 10.33 9.68
CA GLY A 425 24.08 10.04 8.42
C GLY A 425 23.51 10.76 7.18
N HIS A 426 24.33 10.95 6.14
CA HIS A 426 23.91 11.57 4.87
C HIS A 426 22.95 10.64 4.08
N PRO A 427 21.83 11.13 3.52
CA PRO A 427 20.76 10.25 3.00
C PRO A 427 21.16 9.32 1.84
N LEU A 428 22.17 9.69 1.05
CA LEU A 428 22.70 8.87 -0.06
C LEU A 428 23.99 8.12 0.30
N LEU A 429 24.70 8.56 1.35
CA LEU A 429 26.00 8.01 1.75
C LEU A 429 25.78 7.30 3.07
N GLY A 430 25.61 5.98 3.01
CA GLY A 430 25.24 5.17 4.17
C GLY A 430 26.40 5.01 5.16
N THR A 431 26.86 3.78 5.35
CA THR A 431 27.92 3.50 6.33
C THR A 431 29.30 3.66 5.72
N SER A 432 30.20 4.37 6.39
CA SER A 432 31.61 4.47 5.97
C SER A 432 32.46 3.36 6.56
N PHE A 433 33.39 2.78 5.80
CA PHE A 433 34.37 1.81 6.30
C PHE A 433 35.71 1.90 5.53
N THR A 434 36.73 1.22 6.04
CA THR A 434 38.04 1.05 5.39
C THR A 434 38.36 -0.44 5.27
N THR A 435 39.25 -0.81 4.36
CA THR A 435 39.72 -2.18 4.22
C THR A 435 41.19 -2.27 4.61
N SER A 436 41.64 -3.44 5.07
CA SER A 436 43.05 -3.66 5.44
C SER A 436 44.00 -3.63 4.23
N VAL A 437 43.49 -3.93 3.04
CA VAL A 437 44.24 -4.03 1.78
C VAL A 437 44.35 -2.69 1.04
N GLN A 438 43.42 -1.77 1.24
CA GLN A 438 43.41 -0.44 0.60
C GLN A 438 43.31 0.64 1.68
N GLN A 439 44.39 0.83 2.43
CA GLN A 439 44.44 1.75 3.58
C GLN A 439 44.26 3.22 3.18
N GLU A 440 44.61 3.59 1.95
CA GLU A 440 44.44 4.93 1.39
C GLU A 440 43.06 5.15 0.74
N THR A 441 42.14 4.20 0.88
CA THR A 441 40.79 4.28 0.30
C THR A 441 39.74 4.17 1.40
N ARG A 442 38.84 5.15 1.44
CA ARG A 442 37.66 5.12 2.29
C ARG A 442 36.42 4.83 1.46
N PHE A 443 35.59 3.92 1.95
CA PHE A 443 34.37 3.47 1.30
C PHE A 443 33.15 4.01 2.03
N TRP A 444 32.10 4.33 1.27
CA TRP A 444 30.74 4.53 1.77
C TRP A 444 29.81 3.59 1.03
N GLU A 445 28.98 2.88 1.77
CA GLU A 445 28.02 1.95 1.20
C GLU A 445 26.60 2.28 1.66
N SER A 446 25.68 2.32 0.71
CA SER A 446 24.26 2.51 0.92
C SER A 446 23.46 1.56 0.04
N THR A 447 22.17 1.43 0.35
CA THR A 447 21.21 0.75 -0.52
C THR A 447 20.25 1.79 -1.04
N LEU A 448 20.14 1.90 -2.36
CA LEU A 448 19.18 2.77 -3.03
C LEU A 448 18.08 1.92 -3.68
N SER A 449 16.88 2.46 -3.71
CA SER A 449 15.76 1.91 -4.50
C SER A 449 15.00 3.05 -5.15
N ALA A 450 14.12 2.75 -6.11
CA ALA A 450 13.23 3.77 -6.67
C ALA A 450 12.45 4.52 -5.57
N SER A 451 12.29 3.89 -4.41
CA SER A 451 11.55 4.42 -3.27
C SER A 451 12.36 5.08 -2.16
N GLU A 452 13.67 4.84 -2.10
CA GLU A 452 14.51 5.26 -0.98
C GLU A 452 15.85 5.80 -1.49
N PRO A 453 16.14 7.10 -1.27
CA PRO A 453 15.24 8.12 -0.71
C PRO A 453 14.06 8.49 -1.65
N PRO A 454 12.90 8.94 -1.11
CA PRO A 454 11.65 9.07 -1.87
C PRO A 454 11.71 9.92 -3.14
N PHE A 455 12.58 10.93 -3.17
CA PHE A 455 12.68 11.85 -4.29
C PHE A 455 13.22 11.19 -5.56
N LEU A 456 13.99 10.08 -5.45
CA LEU A 456 14.58 9.41 -6.62
C LEU A 456 13.52 8.88 -7.59
N ALA A 457 12.33 8.52 -7.10
CA ALA A 457 11.21 8.03 -7.91
C ALA A 457 10.78 9.00 -9.02
N ASP A 458 11.02 10.29 -8.79
CA ASP A 458 10.60 11.38 -9.66
C ASP A 458 11.65 11.73 -10.73
N HIS A 459 12.83 11.08 -10.74
CA HIS A 459 13.81 11.25 -11.80
C HIS A 459 13.71 10.10 -12.81
N ARG A 460 12.83 10.27 -13.82
CA ARG A 460 12.59 9.25 -14.85
C ARG A 460 13.15 9.65 -16.21
N VAL A 461 13.96 8.75 -16.77
CA VAL A 461 14.56 8.88 -18.10
C VAL A 461 14.22 7.62 -18.90
N ALA A 462 13.65 7.80 -20.09
CA ALA A 462 13.14 6.73 -20.95
C ALA A 462 12.22 5.74 -20.20
N GLY A 463 11.31 6.26 -19.36
CA GLY A 463 10.34 5.47 -18.57
C GLY A 463 10.90 4.85 -17.28
N SER A 464 12.23 4.70 -17.16
CA SER A 464 12.89 4.09 -16.00
C SER A 464 13.27 5.12 -14.93
N VAL A 465 13.25 4.72 -13.67
CA VAL A 465 13.84 5.53 -12.57
C VAL A 465 15.36 5.43 -12.64
N VAL A 466 16.03 6.57 -12.82
CA VAL A 466 17.49 6.66 -12.94
C VAL A 466 18.02 7.58 -11.85
N VAL A 467 19.07 7.19 -11.15
CA VAL A 467 19.72 8.11 -10.20
C VAL A 467 20.33 9.28 -10.97
N PRO A 468 19.98 10.55 -10.64
CA PRO A 468 20.46 11.72 -11.38
C PRO A 468 21.98 11.84 -11.28
N GLY A 469 22.61 12.34 -12.36
CA GLY A 469 24.04 12.66 -12.34
C GLY A 469 24.42 13.61 -11.19
N ALA A 470 23.53 14.57 -10.88
CA ALA A 470 23.64 15.48 -9.74
C ALA A 470 23.80 14.77 -8.39
N ALA A 471 23.15 13.61 -8.18
CA ALA A 471 23.29 12.85 -6.93
C ALA A 471 24.69 12.26 -6.78
N TYR A 472 25.34 11.82 -7.87
CA TYR A 472 26.70 11.31 -7.78
C TYR A 472 27.70 12.43 -7.39
N LEU A 473 27.51 13.63 -7.94
CA LEU A 473 28.35 14.79 -7.62
C LEU A 473 28.19 15.20 -6.15
N GLU A 474 26.96 15.24 -5.66
CA GLU A 474 26.66 15.50 -4.24
C GLU A 474 27.27 14.43 -3.31
N MET A 475 27.16 13.14 -3.67
CA MET A 475 27.78 12.05 -2.93
C MET A 475 29.31 12.21 -2.84
N ALA A 476 29.96 12.59 -3.94
CA ALA A 476 31.41 12.80 -3.96
C ALA A 476 31.82 14.01 -3.09
N LEU A 477 31.12 15.14 -3.18
CA LEU A 477 31.38 16.34 -2.36
C LEU A 477 31.16 16.08 -0.87
N SER A 478 30.05 15.43 -0.51
CA SER A 478 29.73 15.10 0.88
C SER A 478 30.71 14.10 1.48
N ALA A 479 31.16 13.10 0.72
CA ALA A 479 32.17 12.15 1.18
C ALA A 479 33.55 12.82 1.37
N ALA A 480 33.95 13.70 0.44
CA ALA A 480 35.19 14.47 0.55
C ALA A 480 35.18 15.35 1.81
N HIS A 481 34.10 16.10 2.02
CA HIS A 481 33.90 16.96 3.18
C HIS A 481 33.97 16.18 4.51
N ALA A 482 33.35 14.99 4.55
CA ALA A 482 33.39 14.10 5.71
C ALA A 482 34.79 13.51 5.96
N MET A 483 35.57 13.23 4.91
CA MET A 483 36.93 12.67 5.03
C MET A 483 37.97 13.72 5.43
N SER A 484 37.79 14.97 4.98
CA SER A 484 38.74 16.07 5.20
C SER A 484 38.45 16.92 6.44
N GLY A 485 37.49 16.51 7.29
CA GLY A 485 37.16 17.27 8.50
C GLY A 485 36.54 18.64 8.22
N GLY A 486 35.84 18.81 7.10
CA GLY A 486 35.09 20.02 6.79
C GLY A 486 35.67 20.92 5.69
N THR A 487 36.86 20.63 5.17
CA THR A 487 37.45 21.39 4.05
C THR A 487 36.58 21.32 2.79
N ALA A 488 36.40 22.46 2.11
CA ALA A 488 35.67 22.54 0.84
C ALA A 488 36.51 21.96 -0.31
N HIS A 489 35.85 21.29 -1.24
CA HIS A 489 36.48 20.68 -2.41
C HIS A 489 35.74 21.12 -3.68
N GLU A 490 36.48 21.25 -4.78
CA GLU A 490 35.92 21.27 -6.12
C GLU A 490 36.03 19.89 -6.76
N LEU A 491 35.03 19.53 -7.56
CA LEU A 491 35.12 18.39 -8.46
C LEU A 491 35.85 18.80 -9.72
N VAL A 492 36.72 17.92 -10.24
CA VAL A 492 37.50 18.14 -11.46
C VAL A 492 37.51 16.87 -12.30
N ASP A 493 37.32 17.01 -13.62
CA ASP A 493 37.34 15.93 -14.61
C ASP A 493 36.44 14.74 -14.23
N THR A 494 35.16 15.02 -14.02
CA THR A 494 34.17 13.99 -13.76
C THR A 494 33.69 13.35 -15.06
N SER A 495 33.66 12.03 -15.13
CA SER A 495 33.15 11.26 -16.27
C SER A 495 32.07 10.29 -15.80
N PHE A 496 30.87 10.48 -16.34
CA PHE A 496 29.75 9.57 -16.17
C PHE A 496 29.90 8.42 -17.17
N LYS A 497 29.77 7.19 -16.70
CA LYS A 497 30.00 5.96 -17.47
C LYS A 497 28.70 5.30 -17.85
N GLU A 498 27.88 4.99 -16.85
CA GLU A 498 26.61 4.28 -16.99
C GLU A 498 25.57 4.84 -16.01
N GLY A 499 24.31 4.93 -16.43
CA GLY A 499 23.21 5.34 -15.56
C GLY A 499 22.84 4.26 -14.55
N LEU A 500 22.70 4.62 -13.27
CA LEU A 500 22.21 3.70 -12.24
C LEU A 500 20.68 3.62 -12.30
N LEU A 501 20.18 2.54 -12.92
CA LEU A 501 18.76 2.21 -12.97
C LEU A 501 18.29 1.63 -11.63
N LEU A 502 17.12 2.09 -11.17
CA LEU A 502 16.44 1.60 -9.98
C LEU A 502 15.09 0.98 -10.38
N PRO A 503 15.05 -0.31 -10.76
CA PRO A 503 13.79 -0.98 -11.08
C PRO A 503 12.83 -0.99 -9.90
N GLU A 504 11.54 -0.96 -10.18
CA GLU A 504 10.52 -0.97 -9.15
C GLU A 504 10.59 -2.26 -8.30
N GLY A 505 10.48 -2.10 -6.97
CA GLY A 505 10.60 -3.20 -6.02
C GLY A 505 12.01 -3.79 -5.85
N GLN A 506 13.02 -3.28 -6.57
CA GLN A 506 14.41 -3.74 -6.45
C GLN A 506 15.30 -2.75 -5.71
N GLU A 507 16.27 -3.30 -4.98
CA GLU A 507 17.32 -2.57 -4.29
C GLU A 507 18.66 -2.70 -5.03
N ARG A 508 19.44 -1.61 -5.05
CA ARG A 508 20.81 -1.57 -5.55
C ARG A 508 21.73 -1.21 -4.41
N THR A 509 22.76 -2.04 -4.18
CA THR A 509 23.84 -1.67 -3.28
C THR A 509 24.75 -0.70 -4.03
N VAL A 510 25.00 0.46 -3.46
CA VAL A 510 25.82 1.52 -4.04
C VAL A 510 27.01 1.75 -3.15
N GLN A 511 28.20 1.79 -3.74
CA GLN A 511 29.44 2.01 -3.04
C GLN A 511 30.21 3.16 -3.69
N LEU A 512 30.58 4.15 -2.88
CA LEU A 512 31.51 5.21 -3.25
C LEU A 512 32.87 4.89 -2.64
N ALA A 513 33.88 4.74 -3.48
CA ALA A 513 35.28 4.63 -3.09
C ALA A 513 35.96 5.99 -3.29
N LEU A 514 36.55 6.54 -2.24
CA LEU A 514 37.35 7.76 -2.27
C LEU A 514 38.78 7.42 -1.90
N HIS A 515 39.71 7.64 -2.81
CA HIS A 515 41.12 7.28 -2.68
C HIS A 515 42.01 8.52 -2.68
N GLY A 516 42.97 8.54 -1.73
CA GLY A 516 44.00 9.58 -1.62
C GLY A 516 44.22 10.06 -0.18
N GLU A 517 45.37 10.69 0.07
CA GLU A 517 45.74 11.28 1.35
C GLU A 517 45.07 12.64 1.59
N GLN A 518 44.79 12.96 2.86
CA GLN A 518 44.26 14.26 3.26
C GLN A 518 45.16 15.42 2.77
N GLY A 519 44.56 16.40 2.07
CA GLY A 519 45.26 17.60 1.58
C GLY A 519 45.84 17.51 0.16
N ARG A 520 45.68 16.38 -0.54
CA ARG A 520 46.07 16.20 -1.95
C ARG A 520 44.84 15.99 -2.85
N THR A 521 45.04 15.93 -4.17
CA THR A 521 44.00 15.56 -5.13
C THR A 521 43.48 14.16 -4.83
N LEU A 522 42.19 14.04 -4.53
CA LEU A 522 41.51 12.76 -4.30
C LEU A 522 40.90 12.25 -5.60
N THR A 523 40.77 10.94 -5.74
CA THR A 523 40.02 10.31 -6.82
C THR A 523 38.80 9.60 -6.24
N PHE A 524 37.65 9.71 -6.89
CA PHE A 524 36.45 8.99 -6.48
C PHE A 524 35.93 8.09 -7.59
N GLN A 525 35.32 6.97 -7.19
CA GLN A 525 34.59 6.05 -8.05
C GLN A 525 33.30 5.64 -7.35
N LEU A 526 32.16 5.79 -8.02
CA LEU A 526 30.87 5.29 -7.55
C LEU A 526 30.47 4.09 -8.39
N SER A 527 30.16 2.98 -7.73
CA SER A 527 29.78 1.73 -8.35
C SER A 527 28.52 1.16 -7.70
N SER A 528 27.78 0.32 -8.41
CA SER A 528 26.66 -0.43 -7.84
C SER A 528 26.76 -1.92 -8.10
N GLN A 529 26.03 -2.70 -7.30
CA GLN A 529 25.91 -4.13 -7.44
C GLN A 529 24.45 -4.55 -7.18
N THR A 530 23.98 -5.55 -7.93
CA THR A 530 22.70 -6.23 -7.70
C THR A 530 22.92 -7.43 -6.77
N ALA A 531 21.89 -7.87 -6.03
CA ALA A 531 22.02 -9.01 -5.13
C ALA A 531 22.47 -10.32 -5.84
N GLU A 532 22.23 -10.43 -7.15
CA GLU A 532 22.47 -11.63 -7.95
C GLU A 532 23.74 -11.53 -8.83
N ALA A 533 24.31 -10.34 -9.03
CA ALA A 533 25.47 -10.13 -9.91
C ALA A 533 26.80 -10.35 -9.16
N ALA A 534 27.73 -11.07 -9.80
CA ALA A 534 29.06 -11.35 -9.24
C ALA A 534 30.06 -10.16 -9.31
N GLY A 535 29.70 -9.02 -9.92
CA GLY A 535 30.61 -7.90 -10.14
C GLY A 535 29.97 -6.52 -9.92
N TRP A 536 30.82 -5.51 -9.71
CA TRP A 536 30.43 -4.11 -9.54
C TRP A 536 30.39 -3.37 -10.88
N MET A 537 29.35 -2.57 -11.11
CA MET A 537 29.22 -1.69 -12.26
C MET A 537 29.62 -0.27 -11.88
N THR A 538 30.55 0.33 -12.61
CA THR A 538 31.01 1.71 -12.37
C THR A 538 30.09 2.71 -13.06
N HIS A 539 29.58 3.68 -12.30
CA HIS A 539 28.67 4.72 -12.79
C HIS A 539 29.35 6.06 -13.03
N VAL A 540 30.22 6.49 -12.12
CA VAL A 540 30.95 7.75 -12.26
C VAL A 540 32.35 7.62 -11.68
N VAL A 541 33.30 8.32 -12.31
CA VAL A 541 34.66 8.52 -11.81
C VAL A 541 35.02 10.00 -11.92
N GLY A 542 35.87 10.48 -11.02
CA GLY A 542 36.37 11.85 -11.10
C GLY A 542 37.43 12.15 -10.05
N ARG A 543 37.81 13.42 -9.98
CA ARG A 543 38.79 13.92 -9.01
C ARG A 543 38.20 15.02 -8.15
N LEU A 544 38.74 15.18 -6.95
CA LEU A 544 38.42 16.25 -6.03
C LEU A 544 39.70 16.99 -5.66
N ARG A 545 39.69 18.32 -5.72
CA ARG A 545 40.78 19.19 -5.28
C ARG A 545 40.28 20.09 -4.16
N VAL A 546 41.14 20.39 -3.19
CA VAL A 546 40.82 21.39 -2.16
C VAL A 546 40.52 22.72 -2.82
N LEU A 547 39.41 23.35 -2.42
CA LEU A 547 39.01 24.66 -2.92
C LEU A 547 39.76 25.75 -2.14
N ASP A 548 40.65 26.47 -2.83
CA ASP A 548 41.37 27.60 -2.24
C ASP A 548 40.43 28.79 -2.01
N ALA A 549 40.36 29.29 -0.77
CA ALA A 549 39.46 30.38 -0.36
C ALA A 549 39.69 31.73 -1.10
N GLY A 550 40.74 31.84 -1.92
CA GLY A 550 41.11 33.03 -2.69
C GLY A 550 40.89 32.94 -4.20
N GLN A 551 40.34 31.85 -4.75
CA GLN A 551 40.00 31.80 -6.17
C GLN A 551 38.75 32.64 -6.46
N ALA A 552 38.94 33.76 -7.14
CA ALA A 552 37.83 34.56 -7.67
C ALA A 552 37.02 33.74 -8.68
N GLY A 553 35.72 33.57 -8.43
CA GLY A 553 34.78 32.99 -9.40
C GLY A 553 34.57 33.89 -10.62
N LEU A 554 33.74 33.46 -11.56
CA LEU A 554 33.35 34.26 -12.72
C LEU A 554 32.80 35.63 -12.28
N ALA A 555 33.15 36.68 -13.04
CA ALA A 555 32.71 38.04 -12.77
C ALA A 555 31.18 38.12 -12.62
N SER A 556 30.72 38.93 -11.66
CA SER A 556 29.29 39.09 -11.42
C SER A 556 28.65 39.87 -12.56
N GLU A 557 27.81 39.20 -13.34
CA GLU A 557 26.92 39.79 -14.34
C GLU A 557 25.54 40.03 -13.71
N SER A 558 24.85 41.13 -14.07
CA SER A 558 23.51 41.40 -13.53
C SER A 558 22.46 40.47 -14.14
N LEU A 559 21.50 40.04 -13.33
CA LEU A 559 20.40 39.18 -13.79
C LEU A 559 19.56 39.87 -14.86
N GLU A 560 19.42 41.20 -14.78
CA GLU A 560 18.72 42.03 -15.76
C GLU A 560 19.39 41.97 -17.14
N ALA A 561 20.72 42.08 -17.21
CA ALA A 561 21.45 42.03 -18.48
C ALA A 561 21.35 40.64 -19.14
N ILE A 562 21.32 39.57 -18.34
CA ILE A 562 21.10 38.21 -18.87
C ILE A 562 19.67 38.06 -19.40
N ARG A 563 18.67 38.59 -18.68
CA ARG A 563 17.26 38.57 -19.13
C ARG A 563 17.05 39.35 -20.42
N GLU A 564 17.75 40.47 -20.61
CA GLU A 564 17.70 41.24 -21.87
C GLU A 564 18.22 40.44 -23.07
N ARG A 565 19.22 39.56 -22.87
CA ARG A 565 19.72 38.65 -23.93
C ARG A 565 18.86 37.39 -24.11
N CYS A 566 17.99 37.10 -23.15
CA CYS A 566 17.10 35.95 -23.15
C CYS A 566 15.62 36.38 -23.23
N PRO A 567 15.18 36.97 -24.36
CA PRO A 567 13.84 37.58 -24.44
C PRO A 567 12.70 36.56 -24.43
N ASP A 568 12.95 35.31 -24.83
CA ASP A 568 11.89 34.31 -25.01
C ASP A 568 11.51 33.67 -23.67
N VAL A 569 10.25 33.85 -23.26
CA VAL A 569 9.76 33.38 -21.97
C VAL A 569 9.08 32.02 -22.11
N VAL A 570 9.59 31.00 -21.42
CA VAL A 570 9.03 29.64 -21.38
C VAL A 570 8.49 29.35 -19.98
N THR A 571 7.22 28.96 -19.90
CA THR A 571 6.55 28.61 -18.64
C THR A 571 7.05 27.28 -18.09
N GLN A 572 6.88 27.06 -16.79
CA GLN A 572 7.17 25.79 -16.13
C GLN A 572 6.56 24.58 -16.88
N ALA A 573 5.25 24.65 -17.18
CA ALA A 573 4.54 23.57 -17.85
C ALA A 573 5.11 23.26 -19.23
N ALA A 574 5.38 24.29 -20.05
CA ALA A 574 5.95 24.11 -21.39
C ALA A 574 7.38 23.52 -21.35
N HIS A 575 8.17 23.90 -20.35
CA HIS A 575 9.51 23.35 -20.15
C HIS A 575 9.46 21.85 -19.84
N TYR A 576 8.66 21.42 -18.85
CA TYR A 576 8.56 20.01 -18.49
C TYR A 576 7.83 19.16 -19.54
N GLU A 577 6.86 19.72 -20.26
CA GLU A 577 6.23 19.04 -21.39
C GLU A 577 7.25 18.75 -22.51
N THR A 578 8.16 19.70 -22.76
CA THR A 578 9.24 19.50 -23.75
C THR A 578 10.24 18.44 -23.30
N LEU A 579 10.63 18.44 -22.02
CA LEU A 579 11.49 17.40 -21.45
C LEU A 579 10.82 16.02 -21.52
N ALA A 580 9.53 15.93 -21.19
CA ALA A 580 8.77 14.69 -21.22
C ALA A 580 8.62 14.14 -22.65
N ARG A 581 8.36 15.02 -23.63
CA ARG A 581 8.35 14.67 -25.07
C ARG A 581 9.67 14.09 -25.54
N ASN A 582 10.79 14.55 -24.98
CA ASN A 582 12.13 14.04 -25.27
C ASN A 582 12.53 12.84 -24.38
N GLY A 583 11.58 12.21 -23.68
CA GLY A 583 11.82 11.02 -22.89
C GLY A 583 12.34 11.26 -21.46
N VAL A 584 12.30 12.49 -20.95
CA VAL A 584 12.66 12.81 -19.56
C VAL A 584 11.43 13.29 -18.78
N ALA A 585 10.81 12.37 -18.04
CA ALA A 585 9.56 12.61 -17.31
C ALA A 585 9.85 12.90 -15.82
N TYR A 586 10.13 14.16 -15.49
CA TYR A 586 10.34 14.56 -14.09
C TYR A 586 9.02 14.57 -13.31
N GLY A 587 9.01 13.89 -12.16
CA GLY A 587 7.96 14.00 -11.15
C GLY A 587 8.13 15.22 -10.24
N PRO A 588 7.19 15.46 -9.30
CA PRO A 588 7.12 16.70 -8.53
C PRO A 588 8.40 17.08 -7.78
N ALA A 589 9.17 16.13 -7.27
CA ALA A 589 10.41 16.39 -6.53
C ALA A 589 11.55 16.95 -7.41
N PHE A 590 11.53 16.72 -8.72
CA PHE A 590 12.51 17.26 -9.68
C PHE A 590 11.98 18.44 -10.49
N GLN A 591 10.73 18.85 -10.29
CA GLN A 591 10.13 19.98 -11.00
C GLN A 591 10.47 21.36 -10.36
N GLY A 592 11.77 21.63 -10.14
CA GLY A 592 12.26 22.83 -9.46
C GLY A 592 12.32 24.11 -10.30
N VAL A 593 12.44 24.01 -11.63
CA VAL A 593 12.40 25.16 -12.56
C VAL A 593 11.02 25.82 -12.53
N GLN A 594 10.95 27.10 -12.16
CA GLN A 594 9.72 27.90 -12.08
C GLN A 594 9.44 28.68 -13.37
N GLN A 595 10.49 29.24 -13.95
CA GLN A 595 10.41 30.09 -15.14
C GLN A 595 11.72 29.99 -15.91
N VAL A 596 11.65 29.98 -17.25
CA VAL A 596 12.84 30.01 -18.11
C VAL A 596 12.76 31.22 -19.04
N TRP A 597 13.87 31.93 -19.16
CA TRP A 597 14.15 32.94 -20.18
C TRP A 597 15.19 32.36 -21.13
N ARG A 598 14.90 32.35 -22.42
CA ARG A 598 15.72 31.71 -23.45
C ARG A 598 16.31 32.74 -24.39
N GLY A 599 17.59 32.59 -24.69
CA GLY A 599 18.32 33.29 -25.73
C GLY A 599 18.96 32.30 -26.70
N ARG A 600 19.73 32.81 -27.66
CA ARG A 600 20.42 31.97 -28.65
C ARG A 600 21.71 31.39 -28.04
N GLY A 601 21.71 30.11 -27.69
CA GLY A 601 22.86 29.44 -27.06
C GLY A 601 23.02 29.76 -25.57
N GLU A 602 22.04 30.40 -24.94
CA GLU A 602 22.01 30.65 -23.49
C GLU A 602 20.59 30.63 -22.94
N ALA A 603 20.43 30.32 -21.65
CA ALA A 603 19.15 30.35 -20.94
C ALA A 603 19.35 30.76 -19.48
N LEU A 604 18.40 31.50 -18.93
CA LEU A 604 18.31 31.82 -17.50
C LEU A 604 17.08 31.12 -16.93
N GLY A 605 17.24 30.36 -15.86
CA GLY A 605 16.14 29.72 -15.14
C GLY A 605 16.00 30.27 -13.74
N HIS A 606 14.76 30.59 -13.35
CA HIS A 606 14.40 30.78 -11.94
C HIS A 606 14.10 29.41 -11.34
N LEU A 607 14.86 29.02 -10.32
CA LEU A 607 14.83 27.71 -9.69
C LEU A 607 14.35 27.82 -8.25
N ARG A 608 13.49 26.90 -7.83
CA ARG A 608 13.09 26.73 -6.43
C ARG A 608 13.07 25.25 -6.08
N LEU A 609 13.71 24.87 -4.98
CA LEU A 609 13.62 23.53 -4.43
C LEU A 609 12.17 23.28 -3.97
N PRO A 610 11.50 22.20 -4.44
CA PRO A 610 10.14 21.89 -4.03
C PRO A 610 9.98 21.80 -2.50
N GLU A 611 8.83 22.28 -1.98
CA GLU A 611 8.58 22.39 -0.53
C GLU A 611 8.77 21.08 0.23
N SER A 612 8.44 19.94 -0.40
CA SER A 612 8.60 18.60 0.16
C SER A 612 10.06 18.23 0.49
N LEU A 613 11.02 18.93 -0.11
CA LEU A 613 12.46 18.68 0.03
C LEU A 613 13.16 19.71 0.94
N VAL A 614 12.57 20.89 1.14
CA VAL A 614 13.19 22.01 1.89
C VAL A 614 13.63 21.58 3.29
N ALA A 615 12.78 20.87 4.03
CA ALA A 615 13.09 20.41 5.39
C ALA A 615 14.27 19.42 5.47
N ARG A 616 14.60 18.75 4.35
CA ARG A 616 15.68 17.75 4.25
C ARG A 616 16.92 18.29 3.54
N ALA A 617 16.87 19.51 3.00
CA ALA A 617 17.96 20.09 2.22
C ALA A 617 19.26 20.27 3.02
N SER A 618 19.16 20.52 4.33
CA SER A 618 20.32 20.70 5.22
C SER A 618 21.19 19.45 5.38
N ALA A 619 20.70 18.27 4.98
CA ALA A 619 21.47 17.02 5.00
C ALA A 619 22.43 16.88 3.81
N TYR A 620 22.37 17.77 2.83
CA TYR A 620 23.18 17.78 1.60
C TYR A 620 24.04 19.05 1.53
N ARG A 621 25.15 19.02 0.79
CA ARG A 621 25.90 20.23 0.41
C ARG A 621 25.15 21.04 -0.62
N ILE A 622 24.60 20.35 -1.62
CA ILE A 622 23.57 20.83 -2.54
C ILE A 622 22.56 19.72 -2.76
N HIS A 623 21.26 20.02 -2.60
CA HIS A 623 20.24 19.00 -2.83
C HIS A 623 20.28 18.55 -4.31
N PRO A 624 20.34 17.23 -4.62
CA PRO A 624 20.46 16.74 -5.99
C PRO A 624 19.39 17.29 -6.94
N ALA A 625 18.15 17.43 -6.48
CA ALA A 625 17.06 18.02 -7.27
C ALA A 625 17.29 19.49 -7.66
N LEU A 626 17.97 20.29 -6.83
CA LEU A 626 18.28 21.68 -7.15
C LEU A 626 19.43 21.76 -8.17
N LEU A 627 20.47 20.94 -8.00
CA LEU A 627 21.57 20.86 -8.97
C LEU A 627 21.11 20.31 -10.32
N ASP A 628 20.23 19.31 -10.30
CA ASP A 628 19.64 18.76 -11.52
C ASP A 628 18.72 19.77 -12.21
N ALA A 629 17.98 20.61 -11.47
CA ALA A 629 17.23 21.72 -12.05
C ALA A 629 18.11 22.72 -12.81
N CYS A 630 19.38 22.89 -12.43
CA CYS A 630 20.35 23.62 -13.25
C CYS A 630 20.65 22.87 -14.56
N PHE A 631 20.87 21.56 -14.50
CA PHE A 631 21.12 20.72 -15.68
C PHE A 631 19.94 20.68 -16.64
N GLN A 632 18.70 20.74 -16.14
CA GLN A 632 17.49 20.77 -16.95
C GLN A 632 17.45 21.95 -17.94
N LEU A 633 18.07 23.09 -17.58
CA LEU A 633 18.11 24.29 -18.41
C LEU A 633 18.96 24.15 -19.68
N VAL A 634 19.83 23.13 -19.78
CA VAL A 634 20.62 22.89 -21.00
C VAL A 634 19.72 22.65 -22.22
N SER A 635 18.54 22.03 -22.02
CA SER A 635 17.58 21.79 -23.11
C SER A 635 16.98 23.09 -23.66
N ALA A 636 16.86 24.12 -22.81
CA ALA A 636 16.39 25.44 -23.22
C ALA A 636 17.49 26.24 -23.94
N ALA A 637 18.76 26.06 -23.58
CA ALA A 637 19.87 26.78 -24.20
C ALA A 637 20.21 26.30 -25.62
N VAL A 638 19.88 25.06 -25.99
CA VAL A 638 20.06 24.55 -27.36
C VAL A 638 19.03 25.20 -28.30
N PRO A 639 19.43 25.82 -29.43
CA PRO A 639 18.48 26.36 -30.41
C PRO A 639 17.54 25.30 -30.98
N PRO A 640 16.23 25.58 -31.22
CA PRO A 640 15.29 24.58 -31.73
C PRO A 640 15.72 23.91 -33.03
N GLU A 641 16.35 24.67 -33.93
CA GLU A 641 16.85 24.21 -35.22
C GLU A 641 17.97 23.18 -35.13
N ASP A 642 18.67 23.12 -33.99
CA ASP A 642 19.80 22.21 -33.76
C ASP A 642 19.36 20.89 -33.11
N VAL A 643 18.09 20.77 -32.69
CA VAL A 643 17.52 19.57 -32.06
C VAL A 643 16.97 18.63 -33.16
N PRO A 644 17.41 17.35 -33.24
CA PRO A 644 16.84 16.38 -34.17
C PRO A 644 15.33 16.16 -33.95
N GLN A 645 14.57 15.80 -34.99
CA GLN A 645 13.13 15.54 -34.87
C GLN A 645 12.81 14.29 -34.03
N ASP A 646 13.69 13.29 -34.05
CA ASP A 646 13.55 12.01 -33.32
C ASP A 646 14.47 11.94 -32.09
N ALA A 647 14.74 13.09 -31.46
CA ALA A 647 15.76 13.16 -30.43
C ALA A 647 15.27 12.60 -29.08
N GLY A 648 16.00 11.63 -28.55
CA GLY A 648 15.75 11.06 -27.23
C GLY A 648 16.30 11.92 -26.09
N PRO A 649 16.38 11.35 -24.87
CA PRO A 649 16.76 12.09 -23.68
C PRO A 649 18.23 12.53 -23.73
N ALA A 650 18.50 13.75 -23.26
CA ALA A 650 19.86 14.25 -23.09
C ALA A 650 20.38 13.94 -21.68
N VAL A 651 21.54 13.29 -21.59
CA VAL A 651 22.14 12.84 -20.33
C VAL A 651 23.56 13.40 -20.15
N PRO A 652 24.00 13.68 -18.91
CA PRO A 652 25.36 14.15 -18.65
C PRO A 652 26.38 13.00 -18.84
N VAL A 653 27.48 13.29 -19.55
CA VAL A 653 28.56 12.31 -19.83
C VAL A 653 29.92 12.75 -19.30
N ALA A 654 30.13 14.06 -19.13
CA ALA A 654 31.32 14.60 -18.46
C ALA A 654 31.04 15.97 -17.83
N LEU A 655 31.87 16.35 -16.86
CA LEU A 655 31.90 17.69 -16.27
C LEU A 655 33.35 18.06 -15.95
N GLU A 656 33.82 19.20 -16.46
CA GLU A 656 35.20 19.65 -16.24
C GLU A 656 35.43 20.08 -14.80
N ASN A 657 34.54 20.92 -14.25
CA ASN A 657 34.62 21.31 -12.84
C ASN A 657 33.24 21.61 -12.23
N LEU A 658 33.13 21.35 -10.92
CA LEU A 658 32.02 21.84 -10.08
C LEU A 658 32.59 22.53 -8.84
N ARG A 659 32.19 23.78 -8.61
CA ARG A 659 32.57 24.59 -7.45
C ARG A 659 31.33 25.03 -6.70
N LEU A 660 31.30 24.78 -5.40
CA LEU A 660 30.28 25.26 -4.50
C LEU A 660 30.88 26.35 -3.60
N HIS A 661 30.53 27.61 -3.85
CA HIS A 661 31.07 28.76 -3.13
C HIS A 661 30.35 29.00 -1.81
N ALA A 662 29.04 28.80 -1.80
CA ALA A 662 28.18 28.91 -0.61
C ALA A 662 27.07 27.85 -0.64
N PRO A 663 26.55 27.43 0.53
CA PRO A 663 25.36 26.58 0.58
C PRO A 663 24.20 27.29 -0.12
N PRO A 664 23.56 26.68 -1.15
CA PRO A 664 22.55 27.36 -1.92
C PRO A 664 21.27 27.48 -1.08
N PRO A 665 20.59 28.65 -1.08
CA PRO A 665 19.26 28.77 -0.53
C PRO A 665 18.25 27.91 -1.33
N ALA A 666 17.03 27.78 -0.82
CA ALA A 666 15.98 27.02 -1.49
C ALA A 666 15.54 27.62 -2.84
N GLU A 667 16.02 28.81 -3.21
CA GLU A 667 15.63 29.54 -4.43
C GLU A 667 16.83 30.28 -5.03
N GLY A 668 16.95 30.30 -6.36
CA GLY A 668 18.05 30.96 -7.06
C GLY A 668 17.82 31.08 -8.56
N PHE A 669 18.77 31.70 -9.25
CA PHE A 669 18.76 31.90 -10.70
C PHE A 669 19.98 31.21 -11.32
N CYS A 670 19.74 30.27 -12.22
CA CYS A 670 20.79 29.56 -12.94
C CYS A 670 20.91 30.06 -14.37
N HIS A 671 22.07 30.60 -14.73
CA HIS A 671 22.43 30.95 -16.10
C HIS A 671 23.20 29.81 -16.75
N VAL A 672 22.74 29.34 -17.90
CA VAL A 672 23.39 28.31 -18.71
C VAL A 672 23.83 28.92 -20.03
N ARG A 673 25.08 28.67 -20.42
CA ARG A 673 25.67 29.13 -21.67
C ARG A 673 26.29 27.96 -22.42
N MET A 674 25.92 27.80 -23.67
CA MET A 674 26.51 26.81 -24.56
C MET A 674 27.93 27.24 -24.93
N ARG A 675 28.91 26.35 -24.77
CA ARG A 675 30.22 26.50 -25.39
C ARG A 675 30.10 26.03 -26.82
N THR A 676 30.53 26.81 -27.80
CA THR A 676 30.56 26.40 -29.21
C THR A 676 31.92 25.77 -29.51
N PRO A 677 32.06 24.44 -29.64
CA PRO A 677 33.31 23.84 -30.08
C PRO A 677 33.29 23.75 -31.61
N GLU A 678 34.38 24.13 -32.26
CA GLU A 678 34.59 23.79 -33.66
C GLU A 678 34.57 22.26 -33.83
N GLY A 679 33.57 21.73 -34.56
CA GLY A 679 33.56 20.32 -35.00
C GLY A 679 32.94 19.29 -34.05
N THR A 680 32.01 19.67 -33.16
CA THR A 680 31.25 18.68 -32.37
C THR A 680 30.44 17.73 -33.25
N ARG A 681 30.46 16.44 -32.87
CA ARG A 681 29.52 15.46 -33.42
C ARG A 681 28.10 15.90 -33.08
N ARG A 682 27.20 15.85 -34.07
CA ARG A 682 25.75 16.06 -33.87
C ARG A 682 25.26 15.21 -32.69
N GLY A 683 24.53 15.81 -31.76
CA GLY A 683 24.01 15.14 -30.54
C GLY A 683 24.91 15.20 -29.30
N VAL A 684 26.05 15.90 -29.31
CA VAL A 684 26.87 16.15 -28.11
C VAL A 684 27.11 17.66 -27.94
N TYR A 685 26.74 18.19 -26.79
CA TYR A 685 26.78 19.63 -26.48
C TYR A 685 27.54 19.88 -25.17
N GLU A 686 28.14 21.05 -25.02
CA GLU A 686 28.91 21.42 -23.83
C GLU A 686 28.44 22.78 -23.28
N PHE A 687 28.29 22.88 -21.96
CA PHE A 687 27.67 24.02 -21.29
C PHE A 687 28.43 24.48 -20.04
N ASP A 688 28.36 25.78 -19.78
CA ASP A 688 28.71 26.38 -18.49
C ASP A 688 27.45 26.80 -17.75
N LEU A 689 27.38 26.48 -16.46
CA LEU A 689 26.24 26.76 -15.60
C LEU A 689 26.70 27.56 -14.38
N VAL A 690 25.98 28.64 -14.09
CA VAL A 690 26.28 29.55 -12.98
C VAL A 690 25.00 29.81 -12.19
N LEU A 691 24.96 29.36 -10.94
CA LEU A 691 23.83 29.57 -10.02
C LEU A 691 24.10 30.76 -9.11
N ARG A 692 23.14 31.68 -9.02
CA ARG A 692 23.16 32.90 -8.21
C ARG A 692 21.94 33.01 -7.32
N ASP A 693 22.05 33.76 -6.22
CA ASP A 693 20.87 34.13 -5.42
C ASP A 693 20.12 35.33 -6.04
N ALA A 694 19.04 35.77 -5.40
CA ALA A 694 18.24 36.92 -5.85
C ALA A 694 18.99 38.27 -5.83
N SER A 695 20.12 38.36 -5.11
CA SER A 695 21.00 39.53 -5.10
C SER A 695 22.09 39.48 -6.17
N GLY A 696 22.18 38.37 -6.92
CA GLY A 696 23.23 38.13 -7.92
C GLY A 696 24.51 37.51 -7.36
N THR A 697 24.55 37.17 -6.07
CA THR A 697 25.72 36.54 -5.43
C THR A 697 25.95 35.15 -5.99
N LEU A 698 27.20 34.83 -6.34
CA LEU A 698 27.60 33.53 -6.89
C LEU A 698 27.51 32.42 -5.84
N LEU A 699 26.76 31.36 -6.14
CA LEU A 699 26.56 30.20 -5.26
C LEU A 699 27.29 28.96 -5.77
N LEU A 700 27.17 28.67 -7.07
CA LEU A 700 27.73 27.47 -7.69
C LEU A 700 28.15 27.74 -9.14
N GLU A 701 29.24 27.10 -9.56
CA GLU A 701 29.71 27.06 -10.94
C GLU A 701 29.90 25.59 -11.37
N ALA A 702 29.27 25.19 -12.47
CA ALA A 702 29.51 23.91 -13.13
C ALA A 702 29.97 24.21 -14.57
N LEU A 703 31.26 24.07 -14.88
CA LEU A 703 31.78 24.43 -16.20
C LEU A 703 32.12 23.19 -17.00
N GLY A 704 31.96 23.30 -18.33
CA GLY A 704 32.23 22.21 -19.26
C GLY A 704 31.34 20.98 -19.05
N LEU A 705 30.07 21.17 -18.67
CA LEU A 705 29.09 20.09 -18.60
C LEU A 705 28.82 19.59 -20.01
N ARG A 706 29.29 18.38 -20.32
CA ARG A 706 29.02 17.72 -21.59
C ARG A 706 27.79 16.83 -21.46
N VAL A 707 26.81 17.07 -22.32
CA VAL A 707 25.60 16.25 -22.43
C VAL A 707 25.58 15.55 -23.78
N GLN A 708 25.09 14.32 -23.77
CA GLN A 708 24.89 13.51 -24.96
C GLN A 708 23.41 13.22 -25.11
N GLN A 709 22.89 13.45 -26.32
CA GLN A 709 21.55 13.06 -26.70
C GLN A 709 21.55 11.57 -27.06
N LEU A 710 20.66 10.82 -26.44
CA LEU A 710 20.40 9.43 -26.77
C LEU A 710 19.36 9.33 -27.89
N ASP A 711 19.31 8.19 -28.57
CA ASP A 711 18.24 7.89 -29.52
C ASP A 711 16.89 7.78 -28.80
N ALA A 712 15.80 8.09 -29.49
CA ALA A 712 14.47 7.96 -28.92
C ALA A 712 14.24 6.51 -28.46
N PRO A 713 13.76 6.28 -27.22
CA PRO A 713 13.48 4.94 -26.75
C PRO A 713 12.41 4.32 -27.65
N VAL A 714 12.71 3.16 -28.24
CA VAL A 714 11.70 2.29 -28.83
C VAL A 714 10.79 1.88 -27.68
N ALA A 715 9.51 2.22 -27.75
CA ALA A 715 8.54 1.82 -26.73
C ALA A 715 8.53 0.29 -26.64
N ASP A 716 9.19 -0.29 -25.64
CA ASP A 716 9.35 -1.75 -25.56
C ASP A 716 8.86 -2.40 -24.26
N ALA A 717 8.31 -3.59 -24.50
CA ALA A 717 8.24 -4.79 -23.68
C ALA A 717 7.32 -4.90 -22.43
N GLU A 718 7.04 -3.87 -21.62
CA GLU A 718 6.33 -4.13 -20.33
C GLU A 718 4.83 -4.45 -20.46
N GLY A 719 4.20 -4.16 -21.61
CA GLY A 719 2.79 -4.48 -21.84
C GLY A 719 2.48 -5.93 -22.20
N ARG A 720 3.48 -6.78 -22.48
CA ARG A 720 3.28 -8.11 -23.11
C ARG A 720 2.69 -9.20 -22.19
N ASP A 721 2.74 -9.02 -20.88
CA ASP A 721 2.32 -10.05 -19.91
C ASP A 721 0.88 -9.90 -19.38
N LEU A 722 0.13 -8.89 -19.82
CA LEU A 722 -1.22 -8.60 -19.35
C LEU A 722 -2.34 -8.94 -20.34
N TYR A 723 -2.04 -9.72 -21.38
CA TYR A 723 -3.07 -10.12 -22.34
C TYR A 723 -3.86 -11.31 -21.80
N PHE A 724 -5.16 -11.13 -21.70
CA PHE A 724 -6.11 -12.17 -21.34
C PHE A 724 -7.19 -12.24 -22.41
N ALA A 725 -7.55 -13.45 -22.83
CA ALA A 725 -8.63 -13.71 -23.77
C ALA A 725 -9.76 -14.45 -23.05
N GLN A 726 -11.00 -14.16 -23.46
CA GLN A 726 -12.15 -14.97 -23.06
C GLN A 726 -12.22 -16.20 -23.97
N ALA A 727 -12.15 -17.39 -23.37
CA ALA A 727 -12.30 -18.67 -24.04
C ALA A 727 -13.60 -19.37 -23.59
N TRP A 728 -14.37 -19.87 -24.54
CA TRP A 728 -15.55 -20.69 -24.30
C TRP A 728 -15.14 -22.16 -24.30
N ARG A 729 -15.33 -22.86 -23.17
CA ARG A 729 -14.98 -24.28 -23.04
C ARG A 729 -16.24 -25.12 -23.06
N HIS A 730 -16.25 -26.16 -23.89
CA HIS A 730 -17.30 -27.18 -23.90
C HIS A 730 -17.30 -27.94 -22.57
N VAL A 731 -18.48 -28.10 -21.97
CA VAL A 731 -18.69 -28.82 -20.71
C VAL A 731 -19.79 -29.88 -20.95
N PRO A 732 -19.68 -31.09 -20.36
CA PRO A 732 -20.69 -32.14 -20.57
C PRO A 732 -22.13 -31.69 -20.30
N SER A 733 -23.08 -32.33 -20.98
CA SER A 733 -24.53 -32.06 -20.93
C SER A 733 -25.06 -32.00 -19.48
N VAL A 734 -25.96 -31.06 -19.26
CA VAL A 734 -26.73 -30.85 -18.02
C VAL A 734 -27.39 -32.13 -17.50
N GLU A 735 -27.70 -33.09 -18.38
CA GLU A 735 -28.32 -34.39 -18.04
C GLU A 735 -27.46 -35.25 -17.09
N GLN A 736 -26.16 -34.96 -16.97
CA GLN A 736 -25.23 -35.66 -16.10
C GLN A 736 -25.05 -34.99 -14.73
N LEU A 737 -25.63 -33.80 -14.52
CA LEU A 737 -25.55 -33.06 -13.27
C LEU A 737 -26.80 -33.34 -12.40
N PRO A 738 -26.65 -33.43 -11.07
CA PRO A 738 -27.81 -33.63 -10.21
C PRO A 738 -28.76 -32.44 -10.37
N ALA A 739 -30.00 -32.72 -10.80
CA ALA A 739 -31.07 -31.75 -10.76
C ALA A 739 -31.21 -31.21 -9.34
N GLN A 740 -31.59 -29.94 -9.18
CA GLN A 740 -32.05 -29.45 -7.88
C GLN A 740 -33.07 -30.44 -7.33
N GLY A 741 -32.84 -30.95 -6.11
CA GLY A 741 -33.70 -31.94 -5.47
C GLY A 741 -35.18 -31.54 -5.55
N THR A 742 -36.06 -32.54 -5.44
CA THR A 742 -37.53 -32.56 -5.60
C THR A 742 -38.37 -31.49 -4.87
N GLU A 743 -37.77 -30.40 -4.38
CA GLU A 743 -38.43 -29.19 -3.90
C GLU A 743 -38.28 -28.07 -4.94
N ALA A 744 -38.97 -28.18 -6.07
CA ALA A 744 -39.12 -27.08 -7.05
C ALA A 744 -40.23 -26.08 -6.65
N GLY A 745 -40.66 -26.10 -5.40
CA GLY A 745 -41.55 -25.11 -4.82
C GLY A 745 -40.80 -23.81 -4.54
N GLY A 746 -41.25 -22.71 -5.13
CA GLY A 746 -40.64 -21.40 -4.96
C GLY A 746 -41.26 -20.37 -5.89
N ARG A 747 -41.00 -19.10 -5.61
CA ARG A 747 -41.57 -18.00 -6.40
C ARG A 747 -40.58 -17.53 -7.46
N TRP A 748 -41.09 -17.32 -8.66
CA TRP A 748 -40.34 -16.86 -9.83
C TRP A 748 -40.96 -15.59 -10.38
N LEU A 749 -40.11 -14.65 -10.77
CA LEU A 749 -40.52 -13.49 -11.56
C LEU A 749 -40.01 -13.67 -13.00
N LEU A 750 -40.91 -13.70 -13.97
CA LEU A 750 -40.60 -13.80 -15.39
C LEU A 750 -40.87 -12.47 -16.08
N ILE A 751 -39.83 -11.87 -16.65
CA ILE A 751 -39.88 -10.62 -17.39
C ILE A 751 -39.68 -10.92 -18.87
N THR A 752 -40.63 -10.51 -19.70
CA THR A 752 -40.64 -10.85 -21.13
C THR A 752 -41.27 -9.75 -21.97
N ASP A 753 -41.04 -9.75 -23.28
CA ASP A 753 -41.74 -8.94 -24.29
C ASP A 753 -42.89 -9.71 -24.98
N GLY A 754 -43.17 -10.93 -24.52
CA GLY A 754 -44.25 -11.77 -25.05
C GLY A 754 -43.79 -12.85 -26.04
N ASN A 755 -42.49 -13.16 -26.11
CA ASN A 755 -41.93 -14.23 -26.93
C ASN A 755 -42.45 -15.65 -26.57
N GLU A 756 -42.43 -16.55 -27.55
CA GLU A 756 -42.91 -17.95 -27.41
C GLU A 756 -42.08 -18.76 -26.39
N LEU A 757 -40.82 -18.38 -26.20
CA LEU A 757 -39.92 -18.99 -25.23
C LEU A 757 -40.41 -18.76 -23.78
N ALA A 758 -40.90 -17.56 -23.47
CA ALA A 758 -41.44 -17.22 -22.16
C ALA A 758 -42.68 -18.06 -21.80
N ASP A 759 -43.57 -18.34 -22.76
CA ASP A 759 -44.75 -19.19 -22.56
C ASP A 759 -44.34 -20.62 -22.17
N THR A 760 -43.29 -21.15 -22.80
CA THR A 760 -42.79 -22.50 -22.49
C THR A 760 -42.06 -22.55 -21.15
N VAL A 761 -41.25 -21.54 -20.82
CA VAL A 761 -40.57 -21.42 -19.51
C VAL A 761 -41.60 -21.34 -18.38
N GLU A 762 -42.64 -20.51 -18.52
CA GLU A 762 -43.72 -20.39 -17.54
C GLU A 762 -44.44 -21.73 -17.31
N SER A 763 -44.83 -22.43 -18.38
CA SER A 763 -45.50 -23.73 -18.30
C SER A 763 -44.64 -24.78 -17.58
N GLN A 764 -43.34 -24.85 -17.91
CA GLN A 764 -42.41 -25.80 -17.31
C GLN A 764 -42.10 -25.53 -15.84
N LEU A 765 -42.08 -24.25 -15.42
CA LEU A 765 -41.92 -23.87 -14.01
C LEU A 765 -43.19 -24.19 -13.21
N ARG A 766 -44.39 -23.89 -13.75
CA ARG A 766 -45.68 -24.20 -13.11
C ARG A 766 -45.91 -25.71 -12.96
N ALA A 767 -45.55 -26.51 -13.97
CA ALA A 767 -45.64 -27.97 -13.92
C ALA A 767 -44.82 -28.59 -12.77
N ARG A 768 -43.84 -27.85 -12.24
CA ARG A 768 -42.97 -28.26 -11.13
C ARG A 768 -43.33 -27.60 -9.79
N GLN A 769 -44.57 -27.15 -9.61
CA GLN A 769 -45.07 -26.48 -8.40
C GLN A 769 -44.46 -25.10 -8.13
N GLY A 770 -43.90 -24.43 -9.15
CA GLY A 770 -43.45 -23.04 -9.05
C GLY A 770 -44.62 -22.04 -9.18
N GLU A 771 -44.63 -21.02 -8.32
CA GLU A 771 -45.50 -19.85 -8.48
C GLU A 771 -44.79 -18.83 -9.38
N VAL A 772 -45.32 -18.58 -10.59
CA VAL A 772 -44.71 -17.65 -11.55
C VAL A 772 -45.55 -16.37 -11.63
N THR A 773 -44.94 -15.23 -11.32
CA THR A 773 -45.46 -13.90 -11.66
C THR A 773 -44.84 -13.48 -12.99
N ARG A 774 -45.66 -13.12 -13.96
CA ARG A 774 -45.20 -12.69 -15.29
C ARG A 774 -45.42 -11.19 -15.49
N ILE A 775 -44.42 -10.51 -16.05
CA ILE A 775 -44.45 -9.12 -16.48
C ILE A 775 -44.12 -9.05 -17.97
N ASP A 776 -45.05 -8.50 -18.75
CA ASP A 776 -44.87 -8.24 -20.17
C ASP A 776 -44.52 -6.76 -20.39
N LEU A 777 -43.40 -6.52 -21.07
CA LEU A 777 -42.76 -5.23 -21.25
C LEU A 777 -43.09 -4.56 -22.61
N GLY A 778 -43.78 -5.26 -23.53
CA GLY A 778 -43.92 -4.89 -24.95
C GLY A 778 -45.35 -4.62 -25.49
N GLY A 779 -46.35 -4.36 -24.65
CA GLY A 779 -47.67 -3.89 -25.09
C GLY A 779 -48.88 -4.58 -24.46
N SER A 780 -49.98 -3.82 -24.29
CA SER A 780 -51.17 -4.23 -23.53
C SER A 780 -52.02 -5.28 -24.25
N LYS A 781 -51.69 -6.57 -24.09
CA LYS A 781 -52.68 -7.64 -24.30
C LYS A 781 -53.59 -7.69 -23.06
N PRO A 782 -54.94 -7.78 -23.22
CA PRO A 782 -55.84 -7.85 -22.08
C PRO A 782 -55.51 -9.07 -21.20
N GLY A 783 -55.32 -8.84 -19.89
CA GLY A 783 -55.03 -9.88 -18.90
C GLY A 783 -53.53 -10.11 -18.59
N ARG A 784 -52.60 -9.38 -19.21
CA ARG A 784 -51.15 -9.43 -18.90
C ARG A 784 -50.71 -8.19 -18.12
N ARG A 785 -49.87 -8.36 -17.09
CA ARG A 785 -49.38 -7.28 -16.23
C ARG A 785 -48.18 -6.58 -16.87
N THR A 786 -48.22 -5.26 -16.93
CA THR A 786 -47.18 -4.41 -17.51
C THR A 786 -46.54 -3.51 -16.45
N VAL A 787 -45.29 -3.10 -16.67
CA VAL A 787 -44.54 -2.20 -15.78
C VAL A 787 -43.93 -1.07 -16.62
N ASP A 788 -44.02 0.18 -16.14
CA ASP A 788 -43.38 1.33 -16.79
C ASP A 788 -41.89 1.40 -16.44
N VAL A 789 -41.04 0.84 -17.29
CA VAL A 789 -39.59 0.76 -17.04
C VAL A 789 -38.88 2.11 -17.00
N SER A 790 -39.55 3.21 -17.40
CA SER A 790 -38.97 4.55 -17.27
C SER A 790 -38.92 5.02 -15.81
N SER A 791 -39.73 4.42 -14.93
CA SER A 791 -39.79 4.75 -13.52
C SER A 791 -38.82 3.88 -12.67
N PRO A 792 -37.94 4.48 -11.85
CA PRO A 792 -37.04 3.74 -10.96
C PRO A 792 -37.73 2.86 -9.91
N MET A 793 -39.01 3.10 -9.64
CA MET A 793 -39.81 2.36 -8.64
C MET A 793 -40.80 1.38 -9.27
N ALA A 794 -40.78 1.22 -10.59
CA ALA A 794 -41.83 0.50 -11.31
C ALA A 794 -41.95 -0.98 -10.92
N PHE A 795 -40.85 -1.59 -10.48
CA PHE A 795 -40.82 -2.99 -10.06
C PHE A 795 -41.19 -3.19 -8.59
N ASP A 796 -41.27 -2.15 -7.76
CA ASP A 796 -41.39 -2.27 -6.30
C ASP A 796 -42.67 -3.02 -5.89
N GLU A 797 -43.82 -2.68 -6.49
CA GLU A 797 -45.10 -3.35 -6.19
C GLU A 797 -45.11 -4.81 -6.63
N VAL A 798 -44.57 -5.10 -7.83
CA VAL A 798 -44.49 -6.45 -8.38
C VAL A 798 -43.59 -7.32 -7.52
N LEU A 799 -42.46 -6.78 -7.10
CA LEU A 799 -41.48 -7.45 -6.26
C LEU A 799 -42.04 -7.71 -4.85
N ALA A 800 -42.74 -6.74 -4.27
CA ALA A 800 -43.42 -6.90 -2.98
C ALA A 800 -44.53 -7.97 -3.04
N GLU A 801 -45.32 -8.01 -4.11
CA GLU A 801 -46.35 -9.05 -4.28
C GLU A 801 -45.73 -10.44 -4.50
N THR A 802 -44.72 -10.50 -5.36
CA THR A 802 -44.07 -11.76 -5.72
C THR A 802 -43.26 -12.31 -4.55
N PHE A 803 -42.45 -11.51 -3.85
CA PHE A 803 -41.50 -11.99 -2.84
C PHE A 803 -41.82 -11.59 -1.39
N GLY A 804 -42.80 -10.70 -1.14
CA GLY A 804 -43.05 -10.13 0.20
C GLY A 804 -43.84 -10.98 1.20
N LYS A 805 -44.27 -12.21 0.87
CA LYS A 805 -45.09 -13.07 1.76
C LYS A 805 -44.34 -14.25 2.41
N GLY A 806 -43.02 -14.14 2.60
CA GLY A 806 -42.23 -15.15 3.34
C GLY A 806 -42.00 -16.49 2.61
N ALA A 807 -42.39 -16.62 1.35
CA ALA A 807 -42.06 -17.77 0.50
C ALA A 807 -40.63 -17.65 -0.06
N ALA A 808 -39.97 -18.78 -0.36
CA ALA A 808 -38.62 -18.79 -0.90
C ALA A 808 -38.55 -18.15 -2.31
N ALA A 809 -37.88 -17.01 -2.41
CA ALA A 809 -37.59 -16.32 -3.67
C ALA A 809 -36.56 -17.14 -4.47
N ARG A 810 -36.98 -17.78 -5.57
CA ARG A 810 -36.13 -18.75 -6.27
C ARG A 810 -35.31 -18.11 -7.38
N GLY A 811 -35.95 -17.30 -8.22
CA GLY A 811 -35.27 -16.68 -9.33
C GLY A 811 -36.06 -15.58 -10.01
N VAL A 812 -35.33 -14.69 -10.67
CA VAL A 812 -35.87 -13.71 -11.60
C VAL A 812 -35.29 -14.02 -12.97
N ILE A 813 -36.13 -14.13 -13.99
CA ILE A 813 -35.74 -14.49 -15.34
C ILE A 813 -36.07 -13.33 -16.26
N HIS A 814 -35.04 -12.77 -16.91
CA HIS A 814 -35.15 -11.69 -17.88
C HIS A 814 -34.99 -12.24 -19.30
N LEU A 815 -36.09 -12.29 -20.04
CA LEU A 815 -36.26 -12.86 -21.37
C LEU A 815 -36.90 -11.84 -22.34
N THR A 816 -36.21 -10.73 -22.60
CA THR A 816 -36.68 -9.69 -23.55
C THR A 816 -35.72 -9.53 -24.73
N GLY A 817 -36.27 -9.12 -25.88
CA GLY A 817 -35.51 -8.79 -27.09
C GLY A 817 -34.82 -9.99 -27.75
N LEU A 818 -35.40 -11.19 -27.62
CA LEU A 818 -34.86 -12.43 -28.20
C LEU A 818 -35.34 -12.68 -29.64
N ASP A 819 -36.44 -12.05 -30.05
CA ASP A 819 -37.05 -12.22 -31.37
C ASP A 819 -37.02 -10.94 -32.23
N SER A 820 -36.65 -9.79 -31.66
CA SER A 820 -36.57 -8.50 -32.36
C SER A 820 -35.14 -7.96 -32.41
N GLY A 821 -34.67 -7.60 -33.60
CA GLY A 821 -33.38 -6.91 -33.80
C GLY A 821 -33.42 -5.41 -33.45
N ASP A 822 -34.49 -4.95 -32.80
CA ASP A 822 -34.66 -3.58 -32.33
C ASP A 822 -35.25 -3.68 -30.92
N VAL A 823 -34.45 -3.37 -29.91
CA VAL A 823 -34.84 -3.37 -28.50
C VAL A 823 -34.55 -1.98 -27.97
N ASP A 824 -35.56 -1.29 -27.47
CA ASP A 824 -35.35 0.00 -26.80
C ASP A 824 -34.36 -0.18 -25.63
N PRO A 825 -33.22 0.54 -25.60
CA PRO A 825 -32.23 0.43 -24.52
C PRO A 825 -32.79 0.63 -23.10
N LEU A 826 -33.88 1.41 -22.97
CA LEU A 826 -34.62 1.57 -21.71
C LEU A 826 -35.37 0.29 -21.30
N MET A 827 -35.86 -0.48 -22.27
CA MET A 827 -36.53 -1.77 -22.07
C MET A 827 -35.56 -2.92 -21.76
N GLY A 828 -34.30 -2.81 -22.21
CA GLY A 828 -33.23 -3.75 -21.88
C GLY A 828 -32.50 -3.40 -20.57
N CYS A 829 -31.49 -2.54 -20.66
CA CYS A 829 -30.63 -2.22 -19.52
C CYS A 829 -31.34 -1.39 -18.44
N GLY A 830 -32.20 -0.44 -18.83
CA GLY A 830 -32.95 0.40 -17.89
C GLY A 830 -33.91 -0.42 -17.01
N GLY A 831 -34.68 -1.32 -17.62
CA GLY A 831 -35.56 -2.25 -16.92
C GLY A 831 -34.82 -3.16 -15.94
N VAL A 832 -33.69 -3.75 -16.35
CA VAL A 832 -32.87 -4.58 -15.45
C VAL A 832 -32.26 -3.75 -14.32
N LEU A 833 -31.81 -2.52 -14.59
CA LEU A 833 -31.29 -1.63 -13.55
C LEU A 833 -32.35 -1.34 -12.49
N HIS A 834 -33.55 -0.92 -12.89
CA HIS A 834 -34.63 -0.61 -11.96
C HIS A 834 -35.12 -1.86 -11.20
N LEU A 835 -35.14 -3.02 -11.86
CA LEU A 835 -35.43 -4.31 -11.22
C LEU A 835 -34.44 -4.65 -10.11
N VAL A 836 -33.13 -4.53 -10.38
CA VAL A 836 -32.08 -4.81 -9.39
C VAL A 836 -32.13 -3.80 -8.25
N GLN A 837 -32.35 -2.52 -8.54
CA GLN A 837 -32.54 -1.50 -7.51
C GLN A 837 -33.74 -1.82 -6.62
N GLY A 838 -34.86 -2.28 -7.19
CA GLY A 838 -36.01 -2.75 -6.43
C GLY A 838 -35.70 -3.97 -5.55
N LEU A 839 -35.04 -4.99 -6.11
CA LEU A 839 -34.60 -6.18 -5.36
C LEU A 839 -33.68 -5.82 -4.19
N SER A 840 -32.75 -4.89 -4.41
CA SER A 840 -31.83 -4.38 -3.39
C SER A 840 -32.59 -3.66 -2.26
N ARG A 841 -33.57 -2.81 -2.62
CA ARG A 841 -34.43 -2.11 -1.63
C ARG A 841 -35.26 -3.06 -0.76
N MET A 842 -35.65 -4.24 -1.27
CA MET A 842 -36.43 -5.22 -0.49
C MET A 842 -35.65 -5.86 0.66
N GLY A 843 -34.31 -5.88 0.62
CA GLY A 843 -33.50 -6.48 1.69
C GLY A 843 -33.81 -7.96 1.97
N LEU A 844 -34.09 -8.76 0.94
CA LEU A 844 -34.46 -10.17 1.08
C LEU A 844 -33.31 -10.97 1.76
N SER A 845 -33.65 -11.75 2.80
CA SER A 845 -32.70 -12.62 3.51
C SER A 845 -32.17 -13.78 2.65
N SER A 846 -32.90 -14.15 1.60
CA SER A 846 -32.49 -15.11 0.57
C SER A 846 -32.84 -14.55 -0.80
N PRO A 847 -31.94 -13.76 -1.42
CA PRO A 847 -32.22 -13.12 -2.69
C PRO A 847 -32.35 -14.15 -3.82
N PRO A 848 -33.24 -13.91 -4.81
CA PRO A 848 -33.42 -14.79 -5.96
C PRO A 848 -32.21 -14.75 -6.88
N ARG A 849 -31.94 -15.87 -7.58
CA ARG A 849 -30.95 -15.88 -8.68
C ARG A 849 -31.48 -15.07 -9.86
N LEU A 850 -30.71 -14.09 -10.35
CA LEU A 850 -31.05 -13.32 -11.54
C LEU A 850 -30.49 -14.00 -12.79
N TRP A 851 -31.36 -14.40 -13.70
CA TRP A 851 -31.03 -15.00 -14.99
C TRP A 851 -31.25 -13.98 -16.10
N MET A 852 -30.19 -13.63 -16.81
CA MET A 852 -30.20 -12.71 -17.94
C MET A 852 -29.92 -13.50 -19.21
N VAL A 853 -30.92 -13.59 -20.09
CA VAL A 853 -30.83 -14.39 -21.29
C VAL A 853 -30.70 -13.48 -22.50
N THR A 854 -29.69 -13.75 -23.34
CA THR A 854 -29.45 -13.05 -24.61
C THR A 854 -29.45 -14.06 -25.75
N LYS A 855 -29.50 -13.57 -27.00
CA LYS A 855 -29.41 -14.38 -28.20
C LYS A 855 -28.34 -13.80 -29.13
N GLY A 856 -27.37 -14.61 -29.52
CA GLY A 856 -26.38 -14.25 -30.54
C GLY A 856 -25.33 -13.20 -30.14
N VAL A 857 -25.05 -12.99 -28.84
CA VAL A 857 -24.04 -12.03 -28.36
C VAL A 857 -22.61 -12.55 -28.56
N HIS A 858 -22.38 -13.87 -28.45
CA HIS A 858 -21.04 -14.47 -28.53
C HIS A 858 -20.86 -15.33 -29.78
N HIS A 859 -19.69 -15.22 -30.42
CA HIS A 859 -19.25 -16.22 -31.40
C HIS A 859 -18.59 -17.39 -30.65
N GLY A 860 -18.92 -18.61 -31.06
CA GLY A 860 -18.11 -19.78 -30.72
C GLY A 860 -16.78 -19.76 -31.49
N SER A 861 -16.14 -20.91 -31.64
CA SER A 861 -14.93 -21.05 -32.48
C SER A 861 -15.15 -20.78 -33.97
N ASP A 862 -16.40 -20.68 -34.44
CA ASP A 862 -16.75 -20.34 -35.83
C ASP A 862 -17.11 -18.85 -35.98
N SER A 863 -16.23 -18.11 -36.65
CA SER A 863 -16.26 -16.65 -36.81
C SER A 863 -17.15 -16.13 -37.96
N ARG A 864 -18.12 -16.92 -38.45
CA ARG A 864 -18.78 -16.64 -39.75
C ARG A 864 -20.25 -16.20 -39.72
N SER A 865 -20.89 -16.04 -38.56
CA SER A 865 -22.27 -15.51 -38.48
C SER A 865 -22.29 -14.15 -37.81
N ALA A 866 -23.09 -13.19 -38.27
CA ALA A 866 -23.22 -11.86 -37.67
C ALA A 866 -23.68 -11.93 -36.21
N SER A 867 -23.07 -11.14 -35.31
CA SER A 867 -23.52 -10.97 -33.93
C SER A 867 -24.71 -10.03 -33.88
N ASP A 868 -25.67 -10.34 -33.00
CA ASP A 868 -26.73 -9.40 -32.68
C ASP A 868 -26.20 -8.43 -31.62
N VAL A 869 -25.56 -7.36 -32.10
CA VAL A 869 -24.90 -6.34 -31.27
C VAL A 869 -25.87 -5.67 -30.29
N VAL A 870 -27.17 -5.73 -30.57
CA VAL A 870 -28.23 -5.05 -29.83
C VAL A 870 -28.33 -5.54 -28.37
N GLN A 871 -28.06 -6.83 -28.11
CA GLN A 871 -28.14 -7.43 -26.77
C GLN A 871 -26.79 -7.39 -26.00
N ALA A 872 -25.70 -6.95 -26.62
CA ALA A 872 -24.38 -6.89 -25.98
C ALA A 872 -24.32 -5.96 -24.75
N PRO A 873 -25.00 -4.79 -24.72
CA PRO A 873 -25.03 -3.93 -23.53
C PRO A 873 -25.61 -4.64 -22.30
N LEU A 874 -26.62 -5.51 -22.49
CA LEU A 874 -27.24 -6.28 -21.41
C LEU A 874 -26.24 -7.28 -20.81
N TRP A 875 -25.41 -7.90 -21.65
CA TRP A 875 -24.31 -8.76 -21.20
C TRP A 875 -23.27 -7.99 -20.37
N GLY A 876 -22.91 -6.78 -20.82
CA GLY A 876 -22.03 -5.87 -20.08
C GLY A 876 -22.58 -5.48 -18.72
N LEU A 877 -23.85 -5.06 -18.66
CA LEU A 877 -24.56 -4.77 -17.41
C LEU A 877 -24.55 -5.98 -16.48
N GLY A 878 -24.86 -7.18 -17.00
CA GLY A 878 -24.85 -8.41 -16.22
C GLY A 878 -23.49 -8.73 -15.58
N ARG A 879 -22.37 -8.37 -16.22
CA ARG A 879 -21.03 -8.52 -15.65
C ARG A 879 -20.77 -7.56 -14.49
N THR A 880 -21.20 -6.31 -14.64
CA THR A 880 -21.16 -5.32 -13.56
C THR A 880 -22.01 -5.78 -12.38
N LEU A 881 -23.24 -6.24 -12.65
CA LEU A 881 -24.15 -6.76 -11.63
C LEU A 881 -23.61 -7.98 -10.89
N ALA A 882 -22.89 -8.89 -11.55
CA ALA A 882 -22.27 -10.02 -10.86
C ALA A 882 -21.19 -9.60 -9.85
N GLN A 883 -20.55 -8.44 -10.04
CA GLN A 883 -19.57 -7.89 -9.10
C GLN A 883 -20.23 -7.05 -8.00
N GLU A 884 -21.22 -6.22 -8.36
CA GLU A 884 -21.89 -5.31 -7.42
C GLU A 884 -22.94 -6.02 -6.55
N HIS A 885 -23.62 -7.03 -7.10
CA HIS A 885 -24.72 -7.78 -6.50
C HIS A 885 -24.49 -9.30 -6.59
N ALA A 886 -23.36 -9.77 -6.06
CA ALA A 886 -22.98 -11.19 -6.09
C ALA A 886 -24.02 -12.12 -5.42
N GLU A 887 -24.79 -11.60 -4.47
CA GLU A 887 -25.90 -12.30 -3.81
C GLU A 887 -27.02 -12.71 -4.78
N LEU A 888 -27.21 -11.97 -5.89
CA LEU A 888 -28.16 -12.30 -6.94
C LEU A 888 -27.66 -13.41 -7.87
N LYS A 889 -26.40 -13.87 -7.73
CA LYS A 889 -25.78 -14.88 -8.60
C LYS A 889 -26.10 -14.63 -10.08
N CYS A 890 -25.88 -13.40 -10.51
CA CYS A 890 -26.29 -12.93 -11.83
C CYS A 890 -25.70 -13.83 -12.90
N THR A 891 -26.56 -14.60 -13.56
CA THR A 891 -26.19 -15.65 -14.51
C THR A 891 -26.62 -15.24 -15.90
N ARG A 892 -25.62 -15.12 -16.78
CA ARG A 892 -25.78 -14.69 -18.16
C ARG A 892 -25.78 -15.92 -19.06
N VAL A 893 -26.85 -16.09 -19.83
CA VAL A 893 -27.02 -17.23 -20.75
C VAL A 893 -27.21 -16.70 -22.15
N ASP A 894 -26.27 -16.99 -23.05
CA ASP A 894 -26.37 -16.62 -24.46
C ASP A 894 -26.80 -17.82 -25.31
N VAL A 895 -27.96 -17.72 -25.95
CA VAL A 895 -28.50 -18.75 -26.83
C VAL A 895 -28.04 -18.48 -28.26
N SER A 896 -27.62 -19.53 -28.98
CA SER A 896 -27.18 -19.37 -30.36
C SER A 896 -28.31 -18.93 -31.28
N ALA A 897 -28.05 -17.96 -32.16
CA ALA A 897 -29.00 -17.58 -33.22
C ALA A 897 -29.28 -18.72 -34.22
N VAL A 898 -28.39 -19.70 -34.34
CA VAL A 898 -28.52 -20.84 -35.28
C VAL A 898 -29.24 -22.06 -34.68
N MET A 899 -29.61 -22.04 -33.39
CA MET A 899 -30.39 -23.13 -32.78
C MET A 899 -31.86 -23.03 -33.17
N ARG A 900 -32.51 -24.18 -33.42
CA ARG A 900 -33.97 -24.24 -33.58
C ARG A 900 -34.64 -23.85 -32.25
N THR A 901 -35.77 -23.14 -32.32
CA THR A 901 -36.48 -22.64 -31.14
C THR A 901 -36.78 -23.73 -30.11
N GLU A 902 -37.21 -24.92 -30.55
CA GLU A 902 -37.49 -26.06 -29.67
C GLU A 902 -36.24 -26.55 -28.91
N ASP A 903 -35.10 -26.67 -29.60
CA ASP A 903 -33.83 -27.13 -29.01
C ASP A 903 -33.27 -26.09 -28.04
N ALA A 904 -33.33 -24.80 -28.41
CA ALA A 904 -32.97 -23.67 -27.56
C ALA A 904 -33.81 -23.61 -26.28
N THR A 905 -35.13 -23.79 -26.42
CA THR A 905 -36.08 -23.80 -25.30
C THR A 905 -35.79 -24.93 -24.33
N GLY A 906 -35.60 -26.15 -24.86
CA GLY A 906 -35.26 -27.31 -24.04
C GLY A 906 -33.93 -27.15 -23.30
N ALA A 907 -32.91 -26.60 -23.97
CA ALA A 907 -31.61 -26.35 -23.36
C ALA A 907 -31.66 -25.29 -22.26
N LEU A 908 -32.36 -24.16 -22.49
CA LEU A 908 -32.50 -23.10 -21.51
C LEU A 908 -33.28 -23.55 -20.27
N VAL A 909 -34.41 -24.24 -20.45
CA VAL A 909 -35.20 -24.76 -19.31
C VAL A 909 -34.38 -25.72 -18.47
N ARG A 910 -33.56 -26.58 -19.09
CA ARG A 910 -32.62 -27.44 -18.36
C ARG A 910 -31.61 -26.61 -17.57
N GLU A 911 -31.01 -25.60 -18.18
CA GLU A 911 -30.02 -24.72 -17.54
C GLU A 911 -30.58 -24.01 -16.30
N LEU A 912 -31.80 -23.48 -16.38
CA LEU A 912 -32.48 -22.81 -15.25
C LEU A 912 -32.66 -23.70 -14.01
N LEU A 913 -32.59 -25.02 -14.19
CA LEU A 913 -32.82 -26.03 -13.15
C LEU A 913 -31.52 -26.64 -12.60
N VAL A 914 -30.35 -26.29 -13.15
CA VAL A 914 -29.05 -26.80 -12.71
C VAL A 914 -28.60 -26.14 -11.42
N ALA A 915 -28.02 -26.95 -10.52
CA ALA A 915 -27.33 -26.47 -9.32
C ALA A 915 -25.80 -26.46 -9.53
N ASP A 916 -25.31 -25.58 -10.41
CA ASP A 916 -23.88 -25.33 -10.54
C ASP A 916 -23.52 -23.86 -10.31
N ALA A 917 -22.22 -23.58 -10.23
CA ALA A 917 -21.67 -22.28 -9.90
C ALA A 917 -21.30 -21.45 -11.15
N GLU A 918 -21.75 -21.88 -12.34
CA GLU A 918 -21.40 -21.21 -13.59
C GLU A 918 -22.31 -19.99 -13.82
N GLU A 919 -21.70 -18.87 -14.22
CA GLU A 919 -22.39 -17.58 -14.37
C GLU A 919 -22.31 -17.01 -15.80
N GLU A 920 -21.41 -17.51 -16.64
CA GLU A 920 -21.32 -17.16 -18.06
C GLU A 920 -21.48 -18.41 -18.90
N ILE A 921 -22.67 -18.57 -19.47
CA ILE A 921 -23.06 -19.78 -20.20
C ILE A 921 -23.40 -19.40 -21.64
N SER A 922 -22.96 -20.23 -22.57
CA SER A 922 -23.27 -20.14 -23.99
C SER A 922 -23.87 -21.47 -24.45
N LEU A 923 -25.12 -21.44 -24.86
CA LEU A 923 -25.85 -22.60 -25.36
C LEU A 923 -25.73 -22.63 -26.89
N ARG A 924 -25.20 -23.74 -27.40
CA ARG A 924 -24.89 -23.94 -28.82
C ARG A 924 -25.42 -25.30 -29.29
N PRO A 925 -25.55 -25.55 -30.62
CA PRO A 925 -26.04 -26.83 -31.14
C PRO A 925 -25.23 -28.06 -30.68
N ASP A 926 -23.94 -27.87 -30.43
CA ASP A 926 -22.99 -28.88 -29.95
C ASP A 926 -22.93 -29.01 -28.41
N GLY A 927 -23.65 -28.15 -27.68
CA GLY A 927 -23.86 -28.30 -26.24
C GLY A 927 -23.61 -27.02 -25.41
N ARG A 928 -23.36 -27.24 -24.11
CA ARG A 928 -23.17 -26.20 -23.11
C ARG A 928 -21.72 -25.76 -23.05
N HIS A 929 -21.48 -24.45 -23.17
CA HIS A 929 -20.16 -23.85 -23.04
C HIS A 929 -20.12 -22.87 -21.88
N VAL A 930 -18.99 -22.80 -21.18
CA VAL A 930 -18.77 -21.87 -20.07
C VAL A 930 -17.61 -20.92 -20.36
N GLY A 931 -17.76 -19.66 -19.97
CA GLY A 931 -16.75 -18.63 -20.14
C GLY A 931 -15.57 -18.82 -19.18
N ARG A 932 -14.34 -18.73 -19.69
CA ARG A 932 -13.10 -18.72 -18.89
C ARG A 932 -12.17 -17.64 -19.38
N ILE A 933 -11.47 -17.00 -18.44
CA ILE A 933 -10.37 -16.11 -18.77
C ILE A 933 -9.10 -16.98 -18.89
N VAL A 934 -8.44 -16.91 -20.03
CA VAL A 934 -7.16 -17.57 -20.29
C VAL A 934 -6.11 -16.52 -20.61
N ARG A 935 -4.83 -16.81 -20.33
CA ARG A 935 -3.74 -15.95 -20.80
C ARG A 935 -3.78 -15.90 -22.33
N GLY A 936 -3.89 -14.71 -22.87
CA GLY A 936 -3.72 -14.41 -24.28
C GLY A 936 -2.28 -13.97 -24.54
N THR A 937 -1.84 -14.13 -25.77
CA THR A 937 -0.78 -13.28 -26.32
C THR A 937 -1.45 -12.05 -26.91
N PRO A 938 -0.80 -10.85 -26.93
CA PRO A 938 -1.28 -9.75 -27.75
C PRO A 938 -1.60 -10.31 -29.12
N GLY A 939 -2.77 -9.96 -29.64
CA GLY A 939 -3.10 -10.26 -31.01
C GLY A 939 -1.96 -9.79 -31.90
N ARG A 940 -1.12 -10.75 -32.33
CA ARG A 940 -0.95 -10.92 -33.76
C ARG A 940 -2.34 -10.67 -34.33
N ALA A 941 -2.52 -9.54 -35.02
CA ALA A 941 -3.47 -9.52 -36.10
C ALA A 941 -3.28 -10.88 -36.77
N SER A 942 -4.32 -11.70 -36.66
CA SER A 942 -4.45 -13.05 -37.20
C SER A 942 -3.37 -13.32 -38.22
N HIS A 943 -2.45 -14.25 -37.94
CA HIS A 943 -1.56 -14.88 -38.91
C HIS A 943 -1.65 -14.25 -40.31
N GLU A 944 -0.90 -13.17 -40.59
CA GLU A 944 -0.34 -13.13 -41.92
C GLU A 944 0.54 -14.38 -41.94
N ALA A 945 0.05 -15.40 -42.65
CA ALA A 945 0.83 -16.58 -42.92
C ALA A 945 2.22 -16.09 -43.34
N ILE A 946 3.29 -16.70 -42.84
CA ILE A 946 4.62 -16.46 -43.41
C ILE A 946 4.48 -16.87 -44.87
N VAL A 947 4.30 -15.89 -45.76
CA VAL A 947 4.17 -16.13 -47.20
C VAL A 947 5.58 -16.12 -47.75
N PRO A 948 6.02 -17.17 -48.48
CA PRO A 948 7.24 -17.09 -49.25
C PRO A 948 7.19 -15.85 -50.14
N ALA A 949 8.29 -15.10 -50.23
CA ALA A 949 8.28 -13.81 -50.93
C ALA A 949 7.87 -13.93 -52.42
N GLU A 950 8.03 -15.09 -53.07
CA GLU A 950 7.60 -15.37 -54.46
C GLU A 950 7.85 -14.21 -55.46
N GLY A 951 8.99 -13.52 -55.34
CA GLY A 951 9.35 -12.37 -56.20
C GLY A 951 8.92 -10.99 -55.70
N GLN A 952 8.29 -10.90 -54.52
CA GLN A 952 7.97 -9.64 -53.86
C GLN A 952 9.18 -9.05 -53.15
N SER A 953 9.29 -7.72 -53.20
CA SER A 953 10.35 -7.00 -52.51
C SER A 953 10.13 -6.98 -51.01
N PHE A 954 11.20 -7.19 -50.26
CA PHE A 954 11.20 -7.12 -48.80
C PHE A 954 12.41 -6.33 -48.29
N ARG A 955 12.28 -5.83 -47.05
CA ARG A 955 13.32 -5.21 -46.24
C ARG A 955 13.52 -6.03 -44.97
N VAL A 956 14.76 -6.08 -44.49
CA VAL A 956 15.09 -6.62 -43.17
C VAL A 956 15.00 -5.49 -42.16
N GLU A 957 14.08 -5.63 -41.23
CA GLU A 957 13.93 -4.75 -40.06
C GLU A 957 14.29 -5.54 -38.79
N ARG A 958 14.50 -4.86 -37.67
CA ARG A 958 14.65 -5.53 -36.39
C ARG A 958 13.50 -5.15 -35.47
N ASP A 959 12.96 -6.14 -34.76
CA ASP A 959 12.07 -5.86 -33.65
C ASP A 959 12.84 -5.27 -32.48
N ALA A 960 12.10 -4.78 -31.47
CA ALA A 960 12.68 -4.15 -30.30
C ALA A 960 13.50 -5.12 -29.42
N GLN A 961 13.41 -6.44 -29.67
CA GLN A 961 14.26 -7.47 -29.06
C GLN A 961 15.51 -7.79 -29.89
N GLY A 962 15.77 -7.02 -30.96
CA GLY A 962 16.90 -7.19 -31.86
C GLY A 962 16.76 -8.35 -32.85
N ARG A 963 15.60 -9.01 -32.94
CA ARG A 963 15.38 -10.12 -33.90
C ARG A 963 15.12 -9.55 -35.29
N GLN A 964 15.71 -10.17 -36.31
CA GLN A 964 15.50 -9.76 -37.70
C GLN A 964 14.13 -10.24 -38.20
N GLU A 965 13.33 -9.31 -38.73
CA GLU A 965 12.05 -9.56 -39.37
C GLU A 965 12.11 -9.13 -40.84
N TYR A 966 11.62 -9.98 -41.73
CA TYR A 966 11.53 -9.71 -43.16
C TYR A 966 10.15 -9.18 -43.46
N ARG A 967 10.05 -7.91 -43.84
CA ARG A 967 8.77 -7.24 -44.12
C ARG A 967 8.66 -6.92 -45.60
N SER A 968 7.48 -7.15 -46.17
CA SER A 968 7.18 -6.70 -47.53
C SER A 968 7.41 -5.19 -47.63
N ALA A 969 8.10 -4.77 -48.68
CA ALA A 969 8.51 -3.40 -48.89
C ALA A 969 8.19 -2.97 -50.32
N ALA A 970 7.58 -1.81 -50.48
CA ALA A 970 7.40 -1.21 -51.79
C ALA A 970 8.76 -0.78 -52.36
N ARG A 971 9.01 -1.09 -53.64
CA ARG A 971 10.19 -0.59 -54.35
C ARG A 971 10.09 0.91 -54.53
N ARG A 972 11.18 1.61 -54.26
CA ARG A 972 11.36 3.02 -54.57
C ARG A 972 12.16 3.13 -55.87
N PRO A 973 11.74 3.98 -56.83
CA PRO A 973 12.59 4.29 -57.98
C PRO A 973 13.84 5.09 -57.55
N PRO A 974 15.01 4.87 -58.18
CA PRO A 974 16.25 5.57 -57.84
C PRO A 974 16.13 7.07 -58.12
N GLY A 975 16.63 7.90 -57.19
CA GLY A 975 16.71 9.35 -57.38
C GLY A 975 17.84 9.79 -58.32
N PRO A 976 18.00 11.10 -58.58
CA PRO A 976 19.12 11.59 -59.40
C PRO A 976 20.48 11.13 -58.85
N GLY A 977 21.32 10.53 -59.69
CA GLY A 977 22.64 9.99 -59.29
C GLY A 977 22.63 8.63 -58.58
N GLU A 978 21.47 7.97 -58.45
CA GLU A 978 21.35 6.65 -57.82
C GLU A 978 21.11 5.52 -58.82
N VAL A 979 21.43 4.29 -58.40
CA VAL A 979 21.04 3.05 -59.06
C VAL A 979 20.26 2.17 -58.09
N GLU A 980 19.27 1.43 -58.60
CA GLU A 980 18.58 0.39 -57.83
C GLU A 980 19.23 -0.96 -58.13
N ILE A 981 19.64 -1.67 -57.09
CA ILE A 981 20.29 -2.97 -57.15
C ILE A 981 19.37 -4.03 -56.58
N GLU A 982 19.06 -5.05 -57.37
CA GLU A 982 18.52 -6.33 -56.89
C GLU A 982 19.65 -7.12 -56.22
N VAL A 983 19.51 -7.34 -54.93
CA VAL A 983 20.57 -7.88 -54.07
C VAL A 983 20.56 -9.40 -54.14
N GLU A 984 21.64 -9.98 -54.66
CA GLU A 984 21.89 -11.43 -54.66
C GLU A 984 22.51 -11.87 -53.34
N VAL A 985 23.53 -11.13 -52.89
CA VAL A 985 24.24 -11.42 -51.64
C VAL A 985 24.51 -10.12 -50.88
N ALA A 986 24.28 -10.14 -49.59
CA ALA A 986 24.69 -9.09 -48.68
C ALA A 986 25.69 -9.62 -47.65
N ALA A 987 26.71 -8.82 -47.34
CA ALA A 987 27.78 -9.19 -46.45
C ALA A 987 27.87 -8.24 -45.25
N ARG A 988 28.18 -8.82 -44.10
CA ARG A 988 28.48 -8.11 -42.85
C ARG A 988 29.84 -8.59 -42.33
N PRO A 989 30.80 -7.69 -42.06
CA PRO A 989 32.08 -8.10 -41.51
C PRO A 989 31.88 -8.55 -40.05
N GLY A 990 32.39 -9.73 -39.69
CA GLY A 990 32.53 -10.10 -38.29
C GLY A 990 33.59 -9.23 -37.61
N LEU A 991 33.32 -8.77 -36.39
CA LEU A 991 34.30 -8.14 -35.49
C LEU A 991 34.65 -9.16 -34.40
N GLY A 992 35.89 -9.60 -34.34
CA GLY A 992 36.31 -10.66 -33.41
C GLY A 992 36.54 -10.11 -32.00
N GLY A 993 35.89 -10.71 -31.00
CA GLY A 993 36.26 -10.62 -29.57
C GLY A 993 35.77 -9.41 -28.76
N ALA A 994 35.05 -9.69 -27.66
CA ALA A 994 34.87 -8.91 -26.42
C ALA A 994 34.43 -7.43 -26.44
N SER A 995 34.02 -6.85 -27.57
CA SER A 995 33.19 -5.64 -27.58
C SER A 995 31.71 -6.04 -27.61
N SER A 996 30.89 -5.41 -26.77
CA SER A 996 29.45 -5.65 -26.73
C SER A 996 28.83 -5.62 -28.15
N PRO A 997 28.01 -6.63 -28.52
CA PRO A 997 27.34 -6.69 -29.82
C PRO A 997 26.51 -5.42 -30.14
N GLU A 998 26.11 -4.68 -29.11
CA GLU A 998 25.05 -3.67 -29.14
C GLU A 998 25.40 -2.35 -29.86
N ARG A 999 26.68 -1.98 -30.03
CA ARG A 999 27.04 -0.63 -30.56
C ARG A 999 27.25 -0.53 -32.07
N TRP A 1000 27.27 -1.63 -32.81
CA TRP A 1000 27.41 -1.64 -34.29
C TRP A 1000 26.26 -2.40 -34.99
N ASP A 1001 25.32 -2.95 -34.23
CA ASP A 1001 24.23 -3.79 -34.74
C ASP A 1001 23.12 -3.02 -35.49
N GLU A 1002 23.16 -1.68 -35.47
CA GLU A 1002 22.21 -0.79 -36.16
C GLU A 1002 22.39 -0.75 -37.69
N ALA A 1003 23.60 -0.96 -38.21
CA ALA A 1003 23.91 -0.68 -39.62
C ALA A 1003 23.46 -1.77 -40.61
N GLY A 1004 23.12 -2.99 -40.15
CA GLY A 1004 22.81 -4.11 -41.04
C GLY A 1004 24.02 -4.61 -41.85
N ALA A 1005 23.81 -5.01 -43.11
CA ALA A 1005 24.89 -5.37 -44.03
C ALA A 1005 25.66 -4.11 -44.47
N THR A 1006 26.98 -4.18 -44.56
CA THR A 1006 27.83 -3.03 -44.94
C THR A 1006 28.17 -3.03 -46.43
N ALA A 1007 27.98 -4.15 -47.12
CA ALA A 1007 28.11 -4.24 -48.56
C ALA A 1007 27.14 -5.29 -49.14
N CYS A 1008 26.84 -5.14 -50.42
CA CYS A 1008 26.10 -6.14 -51.18
C CYS A 1008 26.70 -6.35 -52.57
N SER A 1009 26.34 -7.47 -53.19
CA SER A 1009 26.56 -7.74 -54.60
C SER A 1009 25.23 -8.13 -55.24
N GLY A 1010 25.00 -7.64 -56.45
CA GLY A 1010 23.73 -7.82 -57.13
C GLY A 1010 23.71 -7.23 -58.54
N ARG A 1011 22.52 -7.17 -59.12
CA ARG A 1011 22.30 -6.69 -60.48
C ARG A 1011 21.55 -5.36 -60.47
N ILE A 1012 21.93 -4.45 -61.37
CA ILE A 1012 21.24 -3.17 -61.51
C ILE A 1012 19.93 -3.38 -62.25
N VAL A 1013 18.83 -2.95 -61.63
CA VAL A 1013 17.47 -3.11 -62.17
C VAL A 1013 16.82 -1.79 -62.58
N ALA A 1014 17.31 -0.66 -62.06
CA ALA A 1014 16.90 0.68 -62.49
C ALA A 1014 18.03 1.70 -62.29
N VAL A 1015 18.01 2.78 -63.08
CA VAL A 1015 19.01 3.84 -63.08
C VAL A 1015 18.31 5.20 -62.98
N GLY A 1016 18.75 6.03 -62.04
CA GLY A 1016 18.19 7.36 -61.80
C GLY A 1016 18.70 8.42 -62.77
N GLU A 1017 18.06 9.58 -62.73
CA GLU A 1017 18.40 10.72 -63.61
C GLU A 1017 19.88 11.13 -63.47
N GLY A 1018 20.57 11.36 -64.59
CA GLY A 1018 21.95 11.84 -64.60
C GLY A 1018 23.04 10.76 -64.50
N VAL A 1019 22.71 9.49 -64.31
CA VAL A 1019 23.68 8.38 -64.32
C VAL A 1019 23.91 7.88 -65.76
N LYS A 1020 25.18 7.89 -66.22
CA LYS A 1020 25.55 7.53 -67.61
C LYS A 1020 26.50 6.32 -67.72
N ASP A 1021 27.27 6.02 -66.68
CA ASP A 1021 28.37 5.07 -66.73
C ASP A 1021 27.98 3.63 -66.36
N VAL A 1022 26.67 3.35 -66.33
CA VAL A 1022 26.09 2.12 -65.80
C VAL A 1022 24.82 1.75 -66.54
N THR A 1023 24.62 0.47 -66.83
CA THR A 1023 23.42 -0.02 -67.53
C THR A 1023 22.62 -1.01 -66.69
N VAL A 1024 21.30 -1.07 -66.97
CA VAL A 1024 20.43 -2.10 -66.38
C VAL A 1024 20.90 -3.48 -66.84
N GLY A 1025 20.98 -4.40 -65.89
CA GLY A 1025 21.50 -5.75 -66.09
C GLY A 1025 22.95 -5.95 -65.65
N GLU A 1026 23.69 -4.87 -65.37
CA GLU A 1026 25.09 -4.95 -64.95
C GLU A 1026 25.23 -5.47 -63.50
N GLU A 1027 26.21 -6.36 -63.28
CA GLU A 1027 26.52 -6.91 -61.95
C GLU A 1027 27.55 -6.06 -61.22
N ARG A 1028 27.17 -5.58 -60.03
CA ARG A 1028 28.00 -4.68 -59.23
C ARG A 1028 28.11 -5.12 -57.78
N ILE A 1029 29.13 -4.59 -57.13
CA ILE A 1029 29.23 -4.54 -55.68
C ILE A 1029 28.89 -3.12 -55.23
N ALA A 1030 28.24 -2.98 -54.09
CA ALA A 1030 27.90 -1.68 -53.53
C ALA A 1030 28.15 -1.64 -52.03
N PHE A 1031 28.54 -0.46 -51.55
CA PHE A 1031 28.60 -0.16 -50.12
C PHE A 1031 27.24 0.33 -49.64
N VAL A 1032 26.74 -0.26 -48.55
CA VAL A 1032 25.36 -0.06 -48.08
C VAL A 1032 25.37 0.68 -46.74
N THR A 1033 24.63 1.79 -46.68
CA THR A 1033 24.51 2.63 -45.47
C THR A 1033 23.06 2.76 -44.96
N SER A 1034 22.09 2.18 -45.67
CA SER A 1034 20.64 2.42 -45.49
C SER A 1034 19.84 1.18 -45.08
N GLY A 1035 20.49 0.11 -44.62
CA GLY A 1035 19.85 -1.14 -44.20
C GLY A 1035 19.79 -2.20 -45.31
N LEU A 1036 19.29 -3.40 -44.98
CA LEU A 1036 19.29 -4.58 -45.86
C LEU A 1036 17.90 -4.83 -46.47
N GLY A 1037 17.86 -5.17 -47.75
CA GLY A 1037 16.63 -5.56 -48.45
C GLY A 1037 16.94 -6.28 -49.76
N SER A 1038 15.90 -6.84 -50.37
CA SER A 1038 15.97 -7.47 -51.70
C SER A 1038 16.33 -6.49 -52.82
N HIS A 1039 15.97 -5.21 -52.66
CA HIS A 1039 16.22 -4.13 -53.60
C HIS A 1039 16.74 -2.90 -52.84
N LEU A 1040 17.84 -2.30 -53.28
CA LEU A 1040 18.47 -1.15 -52.62
C LEU A 1040 18.77 -0.04 -53.62
N CYS A 1041 18.33 1.18 -53.33
CA CYS A 1041 18.79 2.37 -54.03
C CYS A 1041 20.08 2.87 -53.37
N VAL A 1042 21.16 2.96 -54.16
CA VAL A 1042 22.46 3.45 -53.69
C VAL A 1042 23.02 4.52 -54.65
N PRO A 1043 23.78 5.50 -54.14
CA PRO A 1043 24.51 6.42 -55.00
C PRO A 1043 25.44 5.66 -55.94
N VAL A 1044 25.46 6.01 -57.22
CA VAL A 1044 26.27 5.29 -58.22
C VAL A 1044 27.77 5.27 -57.87
N GLY A 1045 28.27 6.33 -57.22
CA GLY A 1045 29.65 6.43 -56.75
C GLY A 1045 30.01 5.48 -55.59
N HIS A 1046 29.02 4.82 -54.97
CA HIS A 1046 29.25 3.79 -53.96
C HIS A 1046 29.25 2.38 -54.56
N THR A 1047 29.21 2.28 -55.89
CA THR A 1047 29.21 1.01 -56.62
C THR A 1047 30.53 0.79 -57.33
N ALA A 1048 30.90 -0.47 -57.53
CA ALA A 1048 31.99 -0.85 -58.40
C ALA A 1048 31.60 -2.11 -59.20
N PRO A 1049 32.21 -2.34 -60.39
CA PRO A 1049 32.00 -3.58 -61.13
C PRO A 1049 32.38 -4.80 -60.29
N ARG A 1050 31.58 -5.86 -60.37
CA ARG A 1050 31.92 -7.12 -59.71
C ARG A 1050 33.17 -7.72 -60.38
N PRO A 1051 34.19 -8.18 -59.62
CA PRO A 1051 35.36 -8.81 -60.21
C PRO A 1051 34.95 -10.04 -61.06
N PRO A 1052 35.36 -10.16 -62.34
CA PRO A 1052 34.82 -11.16 -63.26
C PRO A 1052 34.98 -12.61 -62.81
N SER A 1053 36.02 -12.91 -62.03
CA SER A 1053 36.35 -14.25 -61.54
C SER A 1053 35.79 -14.57 -60.15
N SER A 1054 35.10 -13.64 -59.51
CA SER A 1054 34.54 -13.84 -58.16
C SER A 1054 33.14 -14.44 -58.20
N SER A 1055 32.67 -15.04 -57.11
CA SER A 1055 31.23 -15.24 -56.88
C SER A 1055 30.57 -13.98 -56.29
N HIS A 1056 29.24 -13.92 -56.23
CA HIS A 1056 28.55 -12.81 -55.54
C HIS A 1056 28.90 -12.78 -54.04
N GLU A 1057 29.07 -13.95 -53.40
CA GLU A 1057 29.49 -14.06 -52.00
C GLU A 1057 30.90 -13.50 -51.79
N GLU A 1058 31.85 -13.90 -52.63
CA GLU A 1058 33.23 -13.42 -52.54
C GLU A 1058 33.32 -11.92 -52.78
N ALA A 1059 32.58 -11.40 -53.75
CA ALA A 1059 32.58 -9.98 -54.09
C ALA A 1059 31.98 -9.12 -52.97
N ALA A 1060 30.86 -9.56 -52.37
CA ALA A 1060 30.25 -8.88 -51.24
C ALA A 1060 31.15 -8.91 -49.99
N ALA A 1061 31.78 -10.05 -49.69
CA ALA A 1061 32.71 -10.19 -48.56
C ALA A 1061 33.97 -9.32 -48.74
N LEU A 1062 34.47 -9.23 -49.97
CA LEU A 1062 35.60 -8.38 -50.32
C LEU A 1062 35.25 -6.89 -50.12
N ALA A 1063 34.10 -6.45 -50.63
CA ALA A 1063 33.61 -5.09 -50.43
C ALA A 1063 33.42 -4.74 -48.93
N ALA A 1064 32.86 -5.67 -48.16
CA ALA A 1064 32.59 -5.50 -46.73
C ALA A 1064 33.87 -5.39 -45.87
N THR A 1065 35.00 -5.94 -46.33
CA THR A 1065 36.24 -6.02 -45.54
C THR A 1065 37.37 -5.14 -46.07
N VAL A 1066 37.59 -5.08 -47.39
CA VAL A 1066 38.73 -4.38 -47.98
C VAL A 1066 38.58 -2.86 -47.86
N LEU A 1067 37.39 -2.32 -48.14
CA LEU A 1067 37.18 -0.87 -48.12
C LEU A 1067 37.45 -0.24 -46.73
N PRO A 1068 36.86 -0.72 -45.61
CA PRO A 1068 37.13 -0.15 -44.29
C PRO A 1068 38.58 -0.35 -43.86
N VAL A 1069 39.20 -1.48 -44.19
CA VAL A 1069 40.62 -1.73 -43.89
C VAL A 1069 41.53 -0.82 -44.70
N TRP A 1070 41.24 -0.62 -45.99
CA TRP A 1070 42.01 0.26 -46.86
C TRP A 1070 41.93 1.71 -46.37
N TYR A 1071 40.72 2.17 -46.03
CA TYR A 1071 40.51 3.49 -45.44
C TYR A 1071 41.26 3.64 -44.10
N GLY A 1072 41.18 2.64 -43.22
CA GLY A 1072 41.87 2.65 -41.93
C GLY A 1072 43.40 2.67 -42.05
N LEU A 1073 43.97 1.77 -42.84
CA LEU A 1073 45.42 1.61 -42.96
C LEU A 1073 46.07 2.68 -43.83
N PHE A 1074 45.52 2.96 -45.02
CA PHE A 1074 46.19 3.79 -46.01
C PHE A 1074 45.71 5.24 -46.02
N HIS A 1075 44.42 5.49 -45.77
CA HIS A 1075 43.91 6.87 -45.77
C HIS A 1075 44.10 7.56 -44.41
N LEU A 1076 43.67 6.93 -43.33
CA LEU A 1076 43.81 7.46 -41.97
C LEU A 1076 45.19 7.16 -41.38
N GLY A 1077 45.63 5.91 -41.46
CA GLY A 1077 46.89 5.44 -40.88
C GLY A 1077 48.14 5.82 -41.69
N ARG A 1078 47.97 6.12 -42.98
CA ARG A 1078 49.07 6.42 -43.94
C ARG A 1078 50.21 5.40 -43.86
N LEU A 1079 49.86 4.12 -43.81
CA LEU A 1079 50.81 3.02 -43.63
C LEU A 1079 51.89 2.99 -44.73
N GLU A 1080 53.16 2.97 -44.32
CA GLU A 1080 54.33 2.87 -45.19
C GLU A 1080 55.05 1.51 -45.05
N LYS A 1081 56.01 1.26 -45.94
CA LYS A 1081 56.82 0.05 -45.94
C LYS A 1081 57.74 0.02 -44.72
N ARG A 1082 57.76 -1.10 -43.98
CA ARG A 1082 58.48 -1.35 -42.70
C ARG A 1082 57.82 -0.80 -41.43
N ASP A 1083 56.64 -0.21 -41.52
CA ASP A 1083 55.87 0.17 -40.35
C ASP A 1083 55.43 -1.06 -39.55
N ARG A 1084 55.23 -0.90 -38.24
CA ARG A 1084 54.71 -1.95 -37.36
C ARG A 1084 53.24 -1.74 -37.08
N VAL A 1085 52.40 -2.69 -37.50
CA VAL A 1085 50.95 -2.58 -37.37
C VAL A 1085 50.44 -3.62 -36.39
N TRP A 1086 49.65 -3.15 -35.43
CA TRP A 1086 48.90 -4.00 -34.52
C TRP A 1086 47.47 -4.20 -35.01
N VAL A 1087 47.07 -5.46 -35.19
CA VAL A 1087 45.73 -5.83 -35.65
C VAL A 1087 44.94 -6.42 -34.48
N LEU A 1088 43.99 -5.64 -33.96
CA LEU A 1088 42.99 -6.09 -32.99
C LEU A 1088 41.91 -6.93 -33.69
N GLY A 1089 41.37 -7.93 -33.00
CA GLY A 1089 40.38 -8.85 -33.54
C GLY A 1089 40.91 -9.57 -34.79
N ALA A 1090 42.19 -9.94 -34.79
CA ALA A 1090 42.92 -10.42 -35.97
C ALA A 1090 42.29 -11.64 -36.66
N SER A 1091 41.59 -12.48 -35.90
CA SER A 1091 40.89 -13.66 -36.43
C SER A 1091 39.62 -13.33 -37.22
N SER A 1092 39.15 -12.08 -37.19
CA SER A 1092 37.95 -11.62 -37.89
C SER A 1092 38.19 -11.39 -39.38
N GLY A 1093 37.11 -11.26 -40.17
CA GLY A 1093 37.22 -10.95 -41.61
C GLY A 1093 38.01 -9.66 -41.86
N LEU A 1094 37.75 -8.61 -41.07
CA LEU A 1094 38.50 -7.34 -41.14
C LEU A 1094 39.97 -7.52 -40.71
N GLY A 1095 40.21 -8.26 -39.63
CA GLY A 1095 41.56 -8.50 -39.12
C GLY A 1095 42.43 -9.26 -40.11
N ARG A 1096 41.90 -10.33 -40.71
CA ARG A 1096 42.60 -11.13 -41.73
C ARG A 1096 42.92 -10.30 -42.96
N THR A 1097 41.97 -9.47 -43.43
CA THR A 1097 42.18 -8.53 -44.54
C THR A 1097 43.24 -7.48 -44.20
N ALA A 1098 43.24 -6.95 -42.97
CA ALA A 1098 44.27 -6.01 -42.50
C ALA A 1098 45.67 -6.62 -42.49
N ILE A 1099 45.81 -7.86 -42.01
CA ILE A 1099 47.10 -8.58 -42.03
C ILE A 1099 47.60 -8.75 -43.46
N GLN A 1100 46.73 -9.21 -44.37
CA GLN A 1100 47.12 -9.44 -45.76
C GLN A 1100 47.51 -8.14 -46.49
N LEU A 1101 46.75 -7.05 -46.31
CA LEU A 1101 47.06 -5.76 -46.92
C LEU A 1101 48.30 -5.10 -46.33
N ALA A 1102 48.48 -5.12 -45.01
CA ALA A 1102 49.66 -4.60 -44.34
C ALA A 1102 50.92 -5.38 -44.76
N ARG A 1103 50.83 -6.71 -44.80
CA ARG A 1103 51.92 -7.59 -45.31
C ARG A 1103 52.26 -7.29 -46.75
N ARG A 1104 51.27 -7.08 -47.62
CA ARG A 1104 51.50 -6.73 -49.04
C ARG A 1104 52.23 -5.39 -49.20
N MET A 1105 52.05 -4.45 -48.27
CA MET A 1105 52.79 -3.18 -48.21
C MET A 1105 54.21 -3.33 -47.61
N GLY A 1106 54.54 -4.50 -47.07
CA GLY A 1106 55.82 -4.76 -46.40
C GLY A 1106 55.90 -4.21 -44.97
N ALA A 1107 54.76 -4.04 -44.31
CA ALA A 1107 54.68 -3.74 -42.88
C ALA A 1107 54.92 -5.02 -42.04
N GLU A 1108 55.47 -4.86 -40.84
CA GLU A 1108 55.63 -5.92 -39.85
C GLU A 1108 54.35 -6.01 -39.00
N VAL A 1109 53.64 -7.14 -39.08
CA VAL A 1109 52.29 -7.27 -38.52
C VAL A 1109 52.31 -8.02 -37.20
N PHE A 1110 51.67 -7.44 -36.19
CA PHE A 1110 51.43 -8.04 -34.90
C PHE A 1110 49.93 -8.29 -34.72
N ALA A 1111 49.56 -9.45 -34.19
CA ALA A 1111 48.16 -9.88 -34.10
C ALA A 1111 47.83 -10.50 -32.73
N GLU A 1112 46.56 -10.48 -32.35
CA GLU A 1112 46.05 -11.10 -31.12
C GLU A 1112 45.20 -12.34 -31.41
N ALA A 1113 45.38 -13.41 -30.63
CA ALA A 1113 44.54 -14.59 -30.66
C ALA A 1113 44.60 -15.37 -29.35
N THR A 1114 43.44 -15.83 -28.88
CA THR A 1114 43.27 -16.54 -27.60
C THR A 1114 43.37 -18.06 -27.72
N THR A 1115 43.16 -18.61 -28.92
CA THR A 1115 43.25 -20.06 -29.17
C THR A 1115 44.46 -20.42 -30.02
N ASP A 1116 45.02 -21.61 -29.80
CA ASP A 1116 46.18 -22.08 -30.57
C ASP A 1116 45.88 -22.22 -32.07
N GLU A 1117 44.67 -22.62 -32.42
CA GLU A 1117 44.22 -22.74 -33.81
C GLU A 1117 44.18 -21.38 -34.52
N GLN A 1118 43.63 -20.35 -33.85
CA GLN A 1118 43.68 -18.98 -34.36
C GLN A 1118 45.12 -18.48 -34.49
N ARG A 1119 45.97 -18.74 -33.49
CA ARG A 1119 47.39 -18.35 -33.54
C ARG A 1119 48.12 -18.98 -34.71
N ALA A 1120 47.89 -20.26 -34.99
CA ALA A 1120 48.47 -20.95 -36.15
C ALA A 1120 47.98 -20.31 -37.47
N SER A 1121 46.67 -20.12 -37.61
CA SER A 1121 46.07 -19.52 -38.82
C SER A 1121 46.59 -18.11 -39.12
N LEU A 1122 46.74 -17.27 -38.08
CA LEU A 1122 47.25 -15.90 -38.23
C LEU A 1122 48.73 -15.83 -38.63
N ARG A 1123 49.55 -16.77 -38.16
CA ARG A 1123 50.95 -16.90 -38.60
C ARG A 1123 51.03 -17.29 -40.07
N GLU A 1124 50.18 -18.21 -40.54
CA GLU A 1124 50.11 -18.58 -41.96
C GLU A 1124 49.68 -17.42 -42.87
N LEU A 1125 48.76 -16.57 -42.39
CA LEU A 1125 48.36 -15.33 -43.07
C LEU A 1125 49.49 -14.31 -43.15
N GLY A 1126 50.51 -14.45 -42.30
CA GLY A 1126 51.74 -13.67 -42.30
C GLY A 1126 51.77 -12.55 -41.26
N ALA A 1127 51.10 -12.76 -40.12
CA ALA A 1127 51.45 -12.02 -38.90
C ALA A 1127 52.83 -12.48 -38.41
N ALA A 1128 53.77 -11.54 -38.26
CA ALA A 1128 55.12 -11.81 -37.79
C ALA A 1128 55.12 -12.26 -36.32
N HIS A 1129 54.20 -11.71 -35.53
CA HIS A 1129 54.04 -12.03 -34.11
C HIS A 1129 52.56 -12.20 -33.78
N VAL A 1130 52.22 -13.26 -33.04
CA VAL A 1130 50.85 -13.50 -32.55
C VAL A 1130 50.89 -13.79 -31.06
N VAL A 1131 50.14 -13.01 -30.28
CA VAL A 1131 50.15 -13.10 -28.81
C VAL A 1131 48.75 -13.31 -28.23
N ASP A 1132 48.70 -13.82 -27.01
CA ASP A 1132 47.46 -14.03 -26.27
C ASP A 1132 47.17 -12.84 -25.34
N PRO A 1133 46.08 -12.07 -25.55
CA PRO A 1133 45.75 -10.92 -24.71
C PRO A 1133 45.24 -11.30 -23.31
N THR A 1134 44.94 -12.59 -23.05
CA THR A 1134 44.49 -13.08 -21.74
C THR A 1134 45.64 -13.49 -20.82
N ASP A 1135 46.84 -13.63 -21.36
CA ASP A 1135 48.03 -14.00 -20.59
C ASP A 1135 48.49 -12.82 -19.71
N ALA A 1136 48.78 -13.10 -18.44
CA ALA A 1136 49.29 -12.11 -17.49
C ALA A 1136 50.65 -11.53 -17.92
N SER A 1137 51.40 -12.24 -18.76
CA SER A 1137 52.68 -11.84 -19.34
C SER A 1137 52.54 -11.03 -20.64
N PHE A 1138 51.31 -10.76 -21.11
CA PHE A 1138 51.02 -10.09 -22.40
C PHE A 1138 51.84 -8.82 -22.64
N ALA A 1139 51.89 -7.90 -21.67
CA ALA A 1139 52.62 -6.64 -21.80
C ALA A 1139 54.13 -6.87 -21.95
N THR A 1140 54.67 -7.85 -21.22
CA THR A 1140 56.09 -8.22 -21.27
C THR A 1140 56.44 -8.91 -22.60
N GLY A 1141 55.60 -9.86 -23.04
CA GLY A 1141 55.78 -10.54 -24.32
C GLY A 1141 55.71 -9.60 -25.53
N LEU A 1142 54.89 -8.55 -25.46
CA LEU A 1142 54.80 -7.52 -26.49
C LEU A 1142 56.07 -6.63 -26.55
N LEU A 1143 56.61 -6.28 -25.39
CA LEU A 1143 57.87 -5.53 -25.29
C LEU A 1143 59.06 -6.37 -25.79
N ASP A 1144 59.10 -7.66 -25.46
CA ASP A 1144 60.16 -8.57 -25.90
C ASP A 1144 60.13 -8.79 -27.41
N ALA A 1145 58.95 -9.04 -27.99
CA ALA A 1145 58.78 -9.22 -29.45
C ALA A 1145 59.12 -7.95 -30.26
N THR A 1146 59.03 -6.77 -29.66
CA THR A 1146 59.38 -5.49 -30.31
C THR A 1146 60.82 -5.04 -30.04
N GLY A 1147 61.60 -5.82 -29.28
CA GLY A 1147 62.97 -5.47 -28.87
C GLY A 1147 63.04 -4.26 -27.93
N GLY A 1148 62.05 -4.12 -27.04
CA GLY A 1148 61.92 -3.02 -26.08
C GLY A 1148 61.49 -1.68 -26.70
N ARG A 1149 61.20 -1.64 -28.01
CA ARG A 1149 60.87 -0.40 -28.74
C ARG A 1149 59.38 -0.09 -28.78
N GLY A 1150 58.51 -1.04 -28.47
CA GLY A 1150 57.06 -0.85 -28.53
C GLY A 1150 56.49 -0.76 -29.95
N LEU A 1151 55.18 -0.48 -30.03
CA LEU A 1151 54.39 -0.34 -31.27
C LEU A 1151 54.30 1.13 -31.71
N ASP A 1152 54.25 1.38 -33.02
CA ASP A 1152 54.09 2.74 -33.58
C ASP A 1152 52.65 3.24 -33.38
N ARG A 1153 52.50 4.48 -32.91
CA ARG A 1153 51.21 5.06 -32.49
C ARG A 1153 50.42 5.56 -33.71
N PRO A 1154 49.14 5.19 -33.89
CA PRO A 1154 48.31 5.83 -34.91
C PRO A 1154 48.12 7.30 -34.57
N SER A 1155 48.28 8.16 -35.57
CA SER A 1155 48.18 9.63 -35.48
C SER A 1155 46.75 10.14 -35.20
N SER A 1156 45.74 9.27 -35.14
CA SER A 1156 44.34 9.64 -34.93
C SER A 1156 43.81 9.20 -33.55
N ARG A 1157 43.27 10.16 -32.79
CA ARG A 1157 42.76 10.00 -31.40
C ARG A 1157 41.49 9.14 -31.24
N ARG A 1158 41.14 8.25 -32.17
CA ARG A 1158 39.86 7.51 -32.14
C ARG A 1158 40.03 6.01 -32.40
N ALA A 1159 40.61 5.29 -31.44
CA ALA A 1159 40.54 3.82 -31.37
C ALA A 1159 40.92 3.35 -29.94
N LEU A 1160 40.10 3.65 -28.93
CA LEU A 1160 40.44 3.35 -27.53
C LEU A 1160 39.21 2.91 -26.73
N SER A 1161 39.02 1.59 -26.60
CA SER A 1161 38.28 1.02 -25.45
C SER A 1161 38.85 -0.31 -24.94
N ALA A 1162 39.62 -1.08 -25.73
CA ALA A 1162 40.23 -2.34 -25.28
C ALA A 1162 41.67 -2.22 -24.72
N LEU A 1163 42.27 -1.02 -24.69
CA LEU A 1163 43.73 -0.84 -24.60
C LEU A 1163 44.29 -0.43 -23.22
N SER A 1164 43.54 -0.58 -22.12
CA SER A 1164 44.04 -0.16 -20.79
C SER A 1164 45.28 -0.94 -20.32
N ARG A 1165 45.45 -2.21 -20.77
CA ARG A 1165 46.59 -3.07 -20.39
C ARG A 1165 47.85 -2.90 -21.24
N ALA A 1166 47.77 -2.36 -22.46
CA ALA A 1166 48.90 -2.25 -23.39
C ALA A 1166 49.54 -0.84 -23.46
N LEU A 1167 49.01 0.14 -22.72
CA LEU A 1167 49.52 1.51 -22.64
C LEU A 1167 51.06 1.64 -22.43
N PRO A 1168 51.74 0.75 -21.67
CA PRO A 1168 53.20 0.81 -21.51
C PRO A 1168 54.01 0.49 -22.78
N CYS A 1169 53.39 -0.14 -23.79
CA CYS A 1169 54.08 -0.72 -24.95
C CYS A 1169 54.04 0.16 -26.22
N TRP A 1170 53.53 1.40 -26.13
CA TRP A 1170 53.43 2.31 -27.27
C TRP A 1170 54.63 3.26 -27.33
N ARG A 1171 55.18 3.50 -28.54
CA ARG A 1171 56.24 4.49 -28.73
C ARG A 1171 55.75 5.89 -28.38
N ARG A 1172 56.53 6.61 -27.56
CA ARG A 1172 56.46 8.08 -27.49
C ARG A 1172 57.06 8.63 -28.79
N GLY A 1173 56.21 8.96 -29.75
CA GLY A 1173 56.63 9.79 -30.88
C GLY A 1173 57.12 11.13 -30.34
N LEU A 1174 58.38 11.46 -30.64
CA LEU A 1174 58.94 12.80 -30.52
C LEU A 1174 58.10 13.75 -31.39
N ALA A 1175 57.26 14.54 -30.75
CA ALA A 1175 56.92 15.88 -31.21
C ALA A 1175 57.43 16.84 -30.14
N SER A 1176 58.73 17.09 -30.16
CA SER A 1176 59.35 18.25 -29.55
C SER A 1176 59.16 19.46 -30.47
N SER A 1177 58.81 20.61 -29.87
CA SER A 1177 59.09 21.97 -30.33
C SER A 1177 58.56 22.42 -31.69
N THR A 1178 57.33 22.93 -31.71
CA THR A 1178 56.96 24.35 -31.95
C THR A 1178 55.51 24.57 -31.55
#